data_AF-A0A2V4PWR7-F1
#
_entry.id   AF-A0A2V4PWR7-F1
#
_cell.length_a   1.000
_cell.length_b   1.000
_cell.length_c   1.000
_cell.angle_alpha   90.00
_cell.angle_beta   90.00
_cell.angle_gamma   90.00
#
_symmetry.space_group_name_H-M   'P 1'
#
loop_
_entity.id
_entity.type
_entity.pdbx_description
1 polymer ?
#
loop_
_entity_poly.entity_id
_entity_poly.type
_entity_poly.pdbx_seq_one_letter_code
_entity_poly.pdbx_strand_id
1 'polypeptide(L)'
;MDDRHPHAASSVAPSAVQAETRWQAFGFGSAESHRQRHARARAHTNFQPTNIYVTKGDRLEITATSLYMNLVSAVIGVPELDTPTPYPLKRGLNVLVATNTGLLGFTNLDPLGHVILDIAGQYNHVPFFRMDMTNLEWEQQMAQYSNAPVVLLTSPRAIIVVRYNSARNYLSNPEELMARYDKAIEAQDRISGVEQYGTEEWSLDPSKHFYVEADKGYMFAKNGHMGFNGATPLAQLLSTLSDDGWGPWHESGHQRQLAPMTWGSGTGMTEVTVNLYSMATQEFFCGRAHNIDSRYTAVKQYLLGTLREYDDIKDVMQKLVMLWQLRLSFGTSFYPQLHQRYRLMNNPPTVNDDKAQRFIVETSLLSHLNLAEFFDHWGLYPTPETLNQIADLPALTLAIWENDAETTIPIDLPLLTYIPQLAHILSSVHGTFQDRIKFTVAEQWYTPYRYEITLNGALVAWVDNGECVGCEARIEEGIAYVEASTPISEGDEASVKVVAGGKLYAVASTASRPILLFNIKALFTDDRCTELSPGITQPRLDVLFSNLDEDRTDELHGRLLNRAQRLLLQKTIRSVIVSAGLVQVTFEGEAFKSHDYTIIFGAPPYATLEKGYPNGSELIDNTWIRPGGVGHQEVTITAVGGIGKTYTLFSGNVEQAKIALPIRQLFTDSTMTRLVAGVDQASVDALYMTVNGNPLISVTNRAAYRSYLAIAQSLLLRLTVAKVVRTDDLLEVYFEGDTFKKHNYKLFVNDLYASEITQGNAYYSSVSNRVWTSNKKFGGNDHCKVIVEYQGVVTTLYESDAADAMTASALQESDATQCGLEKFQV
;
A
#
# COMPACT_ATOMS: atom_id res chain seq x y z
N MET A 1 -36.58 -23.89 -5.38
CA MET A 1 -37.21 -25.05 -4.73
C MET A 1 -36.20 -25.59 -3.74
N ASP A 2 -36.68 -25.91 -2.55
CA ASP A 2 -35.95 -26.12 -1.31
C ASP A 2 -35.49 -27.58 -1.21
N ASP A 3 -34.29 -27.89 -1.72
CA ASP A 3 -33.67 -29.22 -1.56
C ASP A 3 -32.75 -29.21 -0.34
N ARG A 4 -33.39 -29.21 0.83
CA ARG A 4 -32.74 -29.60 2.08
C ARG A 4 -32.47 -31.11 2.04
N HIS A 5 -31.24 -31.49 1.65
CA HIS A 5 -30.75 -32.83 1.95
C HIS A 5 -30.71 -33.02 3.48
N PRO A 6 -31.36 -34.07 4.02
CA PRO A 6 -31.31 -34.33 5.45
C PRO A 6 -29.89 -34.77 5.83
N HIS A 7 -29.33 -34.14 6.86
CA HIS A 7 -28.18 -34.67 7.60
C HIS A 7 -28.58 -36.01 8.23
N ALA A 8 -28.41 -37.10 7.49
CA ALA A 8 -28.34 -38.42 8.08
C ALA A 8 -27.02 -38.50 8.84
N ALA A 9 -27.09 -38.73 10.15
CA ALA A 9 -25.96 -39.25 10.92
C ALA A 9 -25.64 -40.65 10.38
N SER A 10 -24.87 -40.70 9.29
CA SER A 10 -24.29 -41.92 8.78
C SER A 10 -23.24 -42.37 9.78
N SER A 11 -23.58 -43.36 10.60
CA SER A 11 -22.57 -44.18 11.26
C SER A 11 -21.86 -45.01 10.19
N VAL A 12 -20.92 -44.38 9.48
CA VAL A 12 -20.00 -45.06 8.58
C VAL A 12 -19.25 -46.10 9.42
N ALA A 13 -19.20 -47.35 8.95
CA ALA A 13 -18.48 -48.40 9.65
C ALA A 13 -17.00 -48.02 9.81
N PRO A 14 -16.35 -48.34 10.95
CA PRO A 14 -14.95 -48.04 11.16
C PRO A 14 -14.08 -48.70 10.10
N SER A 15 -13.03 -48.01 9.68
CA SER A 15 -12.13 -48.45 8.62
C SER A 15 -11.36 -49.71 9.01
N ALA A 16 -10.93 -50.47 8.01
CA ALA A 16 -10.06 -51.62 8.23
C ALA A 16 -8.68 -51.18 8.74
N VAL A 17 -8.03 -52.04 9.52
CA VAL A 17 -6.65 -51.81 9.97
C VAL A 17 -5.71 -51.94 8.77
N GLN A 18 -4.92 -50.90 8.52
CA GLN A 18 -3.94 -50.82 7.45
C GLN A 18 -2.52 -51.05 7.97
N ALA A 19 -1.63 -51.44 7.05
CA ALA A 19 -0.20 -51.51 7.32
C ALA A 19 0.42 -50.11 7.44
N GLU A 20 1.56 -50.01 8.14
CA GLU A 20 2.25 -48.75 8.39
C GLU A 20 2.58 -47.99 7.09
N THR A 21 2.21 -46.71 7.04
CA THR A 21 2.52 -45.77 5.96
C THR A 21 3.39 -44.65 6.49
N ARG A 22 4.52 -44.39 5.82
CA ARG A 22 5.48 -43.36 6.20
C ARG A 22 5.22 -42.06 5.45
N TRP A 23 5.26 -40.93 6.17
CA TRP A 23 5.10 -39.57 5.65
C TRP A 23 6.14 -38.60 6.22
N GLN A 24 6.35 -37.47 5.54
CA GLN A 24 7.21 -36.38 6.00
C GLN A 24 6.43 -35.07 6.04
N ALA A 25 6.37 -34.45 7.21
CA ALA A 25 5.82 -33.10 7.38
C ALA A 25 6.99 -32.10 7.47
N PHE A 26 7.15 -31.27 6.45
CA PHE A 26 8.26 -30.31 6.37
C PHE A 26 7.95 -29.04 7.15
N GLY A 27 8.92 -28.58 7.94
CA GLY A 27 8.85 -27.31 8.66
C GLY A 27 9.21 -26.18 7.72
N PHE A 28 8.26 -25.28 7.51
CA PHE A 28 8.41 -24.13 6.63
C PHE A 28 8.27 -22.79 7.36
N GLY A 29 8.00 -22.82 8.67
CA GLY A 29 7.43 -21.69 9.39
C GLY A 29 5.92 -21.62 9.21
N SER A 30 5.31 -20.60 9.82
CA SER A 30 3.85 -20.42 9.69
C SER A 30 3.49 -19.59 8.46
N ALA A 31 2.44 -19.98 7.75
CA ALA A 31 1.87 -19.20 6.66
C ALA A 31 1.48 -17.77 7.09
N GLU A 32 1.15 -17.57 8.36
CA GLU A 32 0.89 -16.23 8.93
C GLU A 32 2.17 -15.38 9.00
N SER A 33 3.30 -15.95 9.42
CA SER A 33 4.59 -15.23 9.39
C SER A 33 5.00 -14.86 7.96
N HIS A 34 4.73 -15.72 6.97
CA HIS A 34 4.97 -15.39 5.56
C HIS A 34 3.99 -14.34 5.03
N ARG A 35 2.72 -14.36 5.46
CA ARG A 35 1.74 -13.33 5.13
C ARG A 35 2.23 -11.96 5.61
N GLN A 36 2.67 -11.87 6.86
CA GLN A 36 3.18 -10.64 7.47
C GLN A 36 4.43 -10.14 6.76
N ARG A 37 5.43 -11.02 6.54
CA ARG A 37 6.68 -10.69 5.82
C ARG A 37 6.41 -10.14 4.42
N HIS A 38 5.41 -10.66 3.73
CA HIS A 38 5.04 -10.19 2.40
C HIS A 38 4.02 -9.05 2.38
N ALA A 39 3.60 -8.55 3.55
CA ALA A 39 2.56 -7.53 3.71
C ALA A 39 1.22 -7.88 3.01
N ARG A 40 0.88 -9.17 2.95
CA ARG A 40 -0.29 -9.69 2.24
C ARG A 40 -1.56 -9.61 3.07
N ALA A 41 -2.71 -9.49 2.40
CA ALA A 41 -4.02 -9.50 3.05
C ALA A 41 -4.39 -10.89 3.61
N ARG A 42 -4.00 -11.97 2.95
CA ARG A 42 -4.37 -13.35 3.32
C ARG A 42 -3.17 -14.30 3.29
N ALA A 43 -3.18 -15.28 4.18
CA ALA A 43 -2.14 -16.32 4.26
C ALA A 43 -2.40 -17.49 3.31
N HIS A 44 -1.33 -18.18 2.88
CA HIS A 44 -1.39 -19.50 2.24
C HIS A 44 -1.76 -20.60 3.25
N THR A 45 -1.78 -21.87 2.83
CA THR A 45 -2.09 -23.00 3.70
C THR A 45 -0.90 -23.46 4.54
N ASN A 46 -1.14 -23.83 5.80
CA ASN A 46 -0.21 -24.63 6.59
C ASN A 46 -0.40 -26.15 6.38
N PHE A 47 -1.46 -26.54 5.68
CA PHE A 47 -1.90 -27.93 5.57
C PHE A 47 -1.09 -28.70 4.53
N GLN A 48 -0.49 -29.80 4.97
CA GLN A 48 0.24 -30.75 4.14
C GLN A 48 -0.57 -32.06 4.07
N PRO A 49 -1.42 -32.25 3.05
CA PRO A 49 -2.31 -33.40 2.97
C PRO A 49 -1.56 -34.70 2.68
N THR A 50 -2.10 -35.80 3.18
CA THR A 50 -1.75 -37.16 2.75
C THR A 50 -2.86 -37.73 1.85
N ASN A 51 -2.64 -38.90 1.27
CA ASN A 51 -3.69 -39.66 0.59
C ASN A 51 -4.51 -40.57 1.55
N ILE A 52 -4.48 -40.31 2.86
CA ILE A 52 -5.19 -41.07 3.89
C ILE A 52 -6.51 -40.36 4.23
N TYR A 53 -7.61 -41.10 4.27
CA TYR A 53 -8.92 -40.63 4.69
C TYR A 53 -9.39 -41.39 5.92
N VAL A 54 -9.85 -40.63 6.90
CA VAL A 54 -10.15 -41.11 8.25
C VAL A 54 -11.63 -40.91 8.52
N THR A 55 -12.28 -41.91 9.10
CA THR A 55 -13.68 -41.84 9.52
C THR A 55 -13.77 -41.53 11.01
N LYS A 56 -14.75 -40.74 11.42
CA LYS A 56 -15.05 -40.53 12.84
C LYS A 56 -15.15 -41.86 13.58
N GLY A 57 -14.39 -42.01 14.65
CA GLY A 57 -14.27 -43.23 15.47
C GLY A 57 -13.08 -44.11 15.12
N ASP A 58 -12.42 -43.90 13.97
CA ASP A 58 -11.21 -44.63 13.61
C ASP A 58 -10.07 -44.34 14.60
N ARG A 59 -9.33 -45.37 14.98
CA ARG A 59 -8.14 -45.26 15.82
C ARG A 59 -6.88 -45.25 14.96
N LEU A 60 -6.09 -44.17 15.04
CA LEU A 60 -4.77 -44.07 14.41
C LEU A 60 -3.65 -44.16 15.45
N GLU A 61 -2.54 -44.74 15.03
CA GLU A 61 -1.27 -44.75 15.73
C GLU A 61 -0.25 -44.00 14.87
N ILE A 62 0.26 -42.87 15.36
CA ILE A 62 1.20 -42.01 14.63
C ILE A 62 2.48 -41.91 15.46
N THR A 63 3.54 -42.54 14.98
CA THR A 63 4.87 -42.40 15.59
C THR A 63 5.60 -41.23 14.93
N ALA A 64 5.82 -40.16 15.68
CA ALA A 64 6.50 -38.97 15.19
C ALA A 64 7.98 -38.96 15.61
N THR A 65 8.86 -38.93 14.62
CA THR A 65 10.32 -38.98 14.81
C THR A 65 10.95 -37.71 14.24
N SER A 66 11.52 -36.89 15.14
CA SER A 66 12.39 -35.77 14.77
C SER A 66 13.24 -35.28 15.95
N LEU A 67 14.39 -34.68 15.65
CA LEU A 67 15.24 -33.98 16.62
C LEU A 67 14.57 -32.69 17.14
N TYR A 68 13.70 -32.07 16.34
CA TYR A 68 12.98 -30.84 16.67
C TYR A 68 11.53 -30.96 16.19
N MET A 69 10.56 -30.75 17.09
CA MET A 69 9.13 -30.90 16.82
C MET A 69 8.34 -30.14 17.88
N ASN A 70 8.14 -28.83 17.69
CA ASN A 70 7.49 -27.99 18.70
C ASN A 70 6.04 -27.67 18.33
N LEU A 71 5.78 -27.42 17.04
CA LEU A 71 4.47 -26.97 16.55
C LEU A 71 3.97 -27.86 15.41
N VAL A 72 3.79 -29.15 15.72
CA VAL A 72 3.35 -30.16 14.76
C VAL A 72 2.03 -30.78 15.17
N SER A 73 1.08 -30.82 14.25
CA SER A 73 -0.25 -31.42 14.48
C SER A 73 -0.65 -32.32 13.31
N ALA A 74 -1.32 -33.43 13.61
CA ALA A 74 -2.17 -34.08 12.62
C ALA A 74 -3.44 -33.23 12.47
N VAL A 75 -3.97 -33.11 11.26
CA VAL A 75 -5.21 -32.40 10.97
C VAL A 75 -6.10 -33.31 10.15
N ILE A 76 -7.31 -33.56 10.62
CA ILE A 76 -8.32 -34.34 9.88
C ILE A 76 -9.37 -33.36 9.35
N GLY A 77 -9.63 -33.41 8.05
CA GLY A 77 -10.65 -32.60 7.38
C GLY A 77 -10.07 -31.52 6.48
N VAL A 78 -10.75 -31.30 5.35
CA VAL A 78 -10.44 -30.26 4.36
C VAL A 78 -11.40 -29.08 4.57
N PRO A 79 -10.92 -27.82 4.63
CA PRO A 79 -11.81 -26.67 4.78
C PRO A 79 -12.86 -26.63 3.65
N GLU A 80 -14.05 -26.13 3.97
CA GLU A 80 -15.23 -26.04 3.09
C GLU A 80 -15.92 -27.37 2.74
N LEU A 81 -15.23 -28.51 2.81
CA LEU A 81 -15.82 -29.85 2.75
C LEU A 81 -16.12 -30.42 4.15
N ASP A 82 -15.22 -30.15 5.10
CA ASP A 82 -15.24 -30.61 6.47
C ASP A 82 -14.98 -29.43 7.44
N THR A 83 -15.03 -29.71 8.75
CA THR A 83 -14.43 -28.84 9.78
C THR A 83 -13.06 -29.40 10.16
N PRO A 84 -11.93 -28.77 9.73
CA PRO A 84 -10.60 -29.25 10.04
C PRO A 84 -10.37 -29.31 11.55
N THR A 85 -9.96 -30.48 12.05
CA THR A 85 -9.72 -30.71 13.49
C THR A 85 -8.25 -31.03 13.73
N PRO A 86 -7.51 -30.17 14.45
CA PRO A 86 -6.10 -30.42 14.75
C PRO A 86 -5.92 -31.30 16.00
N TYR A 87 -4.90 -32.16 15.96
CA TYR A 87 -4.45 -33.02 17.04
C TYR A 87 -2.95 -32.76 17.24
N PRO A 88 -2.55 -32.01 18.29
CA PRO A 88 -1.15 -31.76 18.59
C PRO A 88 -0.41 -33.08 18.80
N LEU A 89 0.72 -33.23 18.10
CA LEU A 89 1.54 -34.43 18.19
C LEU A 89 2.74 -34.18 19.09
N LYS A 90 3.17 -35.23 19.79
CA LYS A 90 4.42 -35.26 20.56
C LYS A 90 5.42 -36.20 19.89
N ARG A 91 6.71 -36.03 20.21
CA ARG A 91 7.73 -37.01 19.82
C ARG A 91 7.36 -38.40 20.35
N GLY A 92 7.54 -39.43 19.52
CA GLY A 92 7.20 -40.81 19.83
C GLY A 92 5.78 -41.17 19.40
N LEU A 93 5.21 -42.20 20.03
CA LEU A 93 3.89 -42.73 19.69
C LEU A 93 2.76 -41.79 20.15
N ASN A 94 1.88 -41.44 19.21
CA ASN A 94 0.63 -40.73 19.46
C ASN A 94 -0.52 -41.65 19.07
N VAL A 95 -1.42 -41.91 20.00
CA VAL A 95 -2.65 -42.67 19.74
C VAL A 95 -3.81 -41.70 19.73
N LEU A 96 -4.56 -41.66 18.63
CA LEU A 96 -5.70 -40.77 18.49
C LEU A 96 -6.93 -41.57 18.03
N VAL A 97 -8.09 -41.12 18.47
CA VAL A 97 -9.39 -41.59 17.96
C VAL A 97 -10.03 -40.40 17.26
N ALA A 98 -10.31 -40.54 15.97
CA ALA A 98 -10.80 -39.46 15.14
C ALA A 98 -12.17 -38.98 15.62
N THR A 99 -12.30 -37.69 15.93
CA THR A 99 -13.57 -37.08 16.36
C THR A 99 -14.42 -36.58 15.19
N ASN A 100 -13.81 -36.48 14.02
CA ASN A 100 -14.39 -36.06 12.76
C ASN A 100 -13.91 -36.95 11.60
N THR A 101 -14.65 -36.92 10.49
CA THR A 101 -14.30 -37.61 9.23
C THR A 101 -13.59 -36.62 8.30
N GLY A 102 -12.64 -37.08 7.50
CA GLY A 102 -12.00 -36.24 6.49
C GLY A 102 -10.61 -36.73 6.05
N LEU A 103 -10.00 -35.98 5.14
CA LEU A 103 -8.63 -36.22 4.69
C LEU A 103 -7.64 -35.93 5.84
N LEU A 104 -6.72 -36.86 6.09
CA LEU A 104 -5.63 -36.65 7.03
C LEU A 104 -4.52 -35.84 6.35
N GLY A 105 -4.03 -34.82 7.04
CA GLY A 105 -2.79 -34.13 6.72
C GLY A 105 -2.08 -33.68 7.98
N PHE A 106 -1.07 -32.86 7.82
CA PHE A 106 -0.24 -32.38 8.91
C PHE A 106 0.01 -30.88 8.78
N THR A 107 0.23 -30.23 9.91
CA THR A 107 0.84 -28.91 9.97
C THR A 107 2.19 -29.06 10.67
N ASN A 108 3.21 -28.39 10.14
CA ASN A 108 4.50 -28.26 10.79
C ASN A 108 4.93 -26.80 10.68
N LEU A 109 4.74 -26.05 11.77
CA LEU A 109 5.02 -24.61 11.83
C LEU A 109 6.45 -24.33 12.30
N ASP A 110 7.26 -25.36 12.55
CA ASP A 110 8.68 -25.17 12.83
C ASP A 110 9.36 -24.55 11.58
N PRO A 111 10.32 -23.62 11.75
CA PRO A 111 10.85 -22.83 10.64
C PRO A 111 11.64 -23.66 9.61
N LEU A 112 12.22 -24.79 10.04
CA LEU A 112 13.09 -25.64 9.23
C LEU A 112 12.97 -27.10 9.68
N GLY A 113 13.45 -28.00 8.81
CA GLY A 113 13.54 -29.43 9.08
C GLY A 113 12.29 -30.20 8.66
N HIS A 114 12.15 -31.43 9.13
CA HIS A 114 10.96 -32.24 8.89
C HIS A 114 10.71 -33.20 10.05
N VAL A 115 9.47 -33.68 10.14
CA VAL A 115 9.09 -34.76 11.05
C VAL A 115 8.71 -35.97 10.22
N ILE A 116 9.35 -37.11 10.52
CA ILE A 116 8.98 -38.41 9.94
C ILE A 116 7.80 -38.95 10.75
N LEU A 117 6.75 -39.35 10.06
CA LEU A 117 5.49 -39.78 10.62
C LEU A 117 5.17 -41.18 10.10
N ASP A 118 5.27 -42.17 10.97
CA ASP A 118 4.86 -43.55 10.67
C ASP A 118 3.42 -43.75 11.17
N ILE A 119 2.50 -43.98 10.24
CA ILE A 119 1.05 -43.94 10.45
C ILE A 119 0.50 -45.36 10.29
N ALA A 120 -0.14 -45.89 11.32
CA ALA A 120 -0.82 -47.18 11.31
C ALA A 120 -2.22 -47.06 11.93
N GLY A 121 -3.01 -48.13 11.85
CA GLY A 121 -4.34 -48.20 12.45
C GLY A 121 -5.44 -48.19 11.40
N GLN A 122 -6.60 -47.62 11.74
CA GLN A 122 -7.81 -47.72 10.92
C GLN A 122 -7.93 -46.50 9.99
N TYR A 123 -7.82 -46.72 8.69
CA TYR A 123 -8.06 -45.69 7.68
C TYR A 123 -8.26 -46.27 6.28
N ASN A 124 -8.65 -45.43 5.32
CA ASN A 124 -8.72 -45.73 3.89
C ASN A 124 -7.79 -44.82 3.10
N HIS A 125 -7.54 -45.16 1.83
CA HIS A 125 -6.84 -44.29 0.89
C HIS A 125 -7.80 -43.61 -0.08
N VAL A 126 -7.38 -42.45 -0.60
CA VAL A 126 -8.04 -41.75 -1.70
C VAL A 126 -7.15 -41.74 -2.95
N PRO A 127 -7.72 -41.60 -4.15
CA PRO A 127 -6.90 -41.35 -5.33
C PRO A 127 -6.10 -40.07 -5.14
N PHE A 128 -4.83 -40.13 -5.51
CA PHE A 128 -3.97 -38.97 -5.50
C PHE A 128 -3.12 -38.89 -6.76
N PHE A 129 -2.65 -37.68 -7.08
CA PHE A 129 -1.69 -37.42 -8.15
C PHE A 129 -0.51 -36.60 -7.62
N ARG A 130 0.69 -36.95 -8.06
CA ARG A 130 1.94 -36.18 -7.88
C ARG A 130 2.72 -36.12 -9.19
N MET A 131 3.55 -35.09 -9.36
CA MET A 131 4.24 -34.79 -10.63
C MET A 131 5.19 -35.90 -11.14
N ASP A 132 5.63 -36.81 -10.29
CA ASP A 132 6.47 -37.97 -10.61
C ASP A 132 5.67 -39.24 -10.96
N MET A 133 4.33 -39.18 -10.98
CA MET A 133 3.48 -40.28 -11.43
C MET A 133 3.22 -40.25 -12.93
N THR A 134 3.11 -41.43 -13.52
CA THR A 134 2.64 -41.64 -14.88
C THR A 134 1.11 -41.57 -14.96
N ASN A 135 0.58 -41.31 -16.16
CA ASN A 135 -0.87 -41.36 -16.43
C ASN A 135 -1.48 -42.72 -16.09
N LEU A 136 -0.73 -43.83 -16.29
CA LEU A 136 -1.22 -45.17 -15.95
C LEU A 136 -1.38 -45.34 -14.43
N GLU A 137 -0.41 -44.86 -13.63
CA GLU A 137 -0.51 -44.90 -12.17
C GLU A 137 -1.69 -44.05 -11.67
N TRP A 138 -1.91 -42.89 -12.30
CA TRP A 138 -3.07 -42.06 -12.03
C TRP A 138 -4.40 -42.77 -12.33
N GLU A 139 -4.54 -43.37 -13.51
CA GLU A 139 -5.74 -44.14 -13.88
C GLU A 139 -5.99 -45.30 -12.91
N GLN A 140 -4.93 -45.97 -12.47
CA GLN A 140 -5.00 -47.03 -11.46
C GLN A 140 -5.46 -46.50 -10.10
N GLN A 141 -4.99 -45.34 -9.65
CA GLN A 141 -5.45 -44.71 -8.40
C GLN A 141 -6.97 -44.44 -8.44
N MET A 142 -7.46 -43.86 -9.54
CA MET A 142 -8.89 -43.57 -9.71
C MET A 142 -9.72 -44.86 -9.73
N ALA A 143 -9.29 -45.88 -10.45
CA ALA A 143 -9.99 -47.16 -10.51
C ALA A 143 -10.01 -47.89 -9.15
N GLN A 144 -8.86 -47.94 -8.47
CA GLN A 144 -8.70 -48.66 -7.20
C GLN A 144 -9.54 -48.04 -6.07
N TYR A 145 -9.60 -46.72 -6.00
CA TYR A 145 -10.29 -45.99 -4.94
C TYR A 145 -11.56 -45.29 -5.44
N SER A 146 -12.33 -45.99 -6.28
CA SER A 146 -13.53 -45.44 -6.94
C SER A 146 -14.69 -45.06 -6.02
N ASN A 147 -14.68 -45.53 -4.77
CA ASN A 147 -15.65 -45.16 -3.73
C ASN A 147 -15.13 -44.07 -2.78
N ALA A 148 -13.94 -43.50 -3.03
CA ALA A 148 -13.38 -42.45 -2.21
C ALA A 148 -14.24 -41.17 -2.29
N PRO A 149 -14.35 -40.41 -1.18
CA PRO A 149 -15.16 -39.18 -1.18
C PRO A 149 -14.48 -38.03 -1.93
N VAL A 150 -13.15 -37.99 -1.94
CA VAL A 150 -12.33 -36.91 -2.51
C VAL A 150 -11.18 -37.45 -3.34
N VAL A 151 -10.59 -36.56 -4.15
CA VAL A 151 -9.35 -36.76 -4.92
C VAL A 151 -8.37 -35.66 -4.53
N LEU A 152 -7.09 -36.03 -4.38
CA LEU A 152 -6.00 -35.11 -4.05
C LEU A 152 -5.02 -34.96 -5.24
N LEU A 153 -4.81 -33.74 -5.72
CA LEU A 153 -3.72 -33.43 -6.67
C LEU A 153 -2.70 -32.54 -5.97
N THR A 154 -1.40 -32.82 -6.14
CA THR A 154 -0.36 -31.95 -5.60
C THR A 154 0.85 -31.79 -6.52
N SER A 155 1.35 -30.56 -6.58
CA SER A 155 2.60 -30.16 -7.22
C SER A 155 3.50 -29.47 -6.19
N PRO A 156 4.74 -29.09 -6.53
CA PRO A 156 5.56 -28.24 -5.67
C PRO A 156 4.88 -26.97 -5.14
N ARG A 157 3.96 -26.33 -5.90
CA ARG A 157 3.35 -25.04 -5.50
C ARG A 157 1.86 -25.10 -5.19
N ALA A 158 1.15 -26.15 -5.60
CA ALA A 158 -0.31 -26.23 -5.47
C ALA A 158 -0.80 -27.55 -4.86
N ILE A 159 -1.99 -27.46 -4.25
CA ILE A 159 -2.79 -28.56 -3.74
C ILE A 159 -4.22 -28.33 -4.25
N ILE A 160 -4.81 -29.35 -4.87
CA ILE A 160 -6.22 -29.34 -5.26
C ILE A 160 -6.92 -30.51 -4.58
N VAL A 161 -8.00 -30.24 -3.85
CA VAL A 161 -8.87 -31.28 -3.29
C VAL A 161 -10.30 -31.05 -3.73
N VAL A 162 -10.82 -31.99 -4.51
CA VAL A 162 -12.19 -31.96 -5.04
C VAL A 162 -12.88 -33.29 -4.74
N ARG A 163 -14.21 -33.33 -4.85
CA ARG A 163 -14.94 -34.59 -4.74
C ARG A 163 -14.57 -35.52 -5.90
N TYR A 164 -14.60 -36.82 -5.63
CA TYR A 164 -14.25 -37.83 -6.65
C TYR A 164 -15.06 -37.66 -7.95
N ASN A 165 -16.35 -37.38 -7.82
CA ASN A 165 -17.22 -37.16 -8.98
C ASN A 165 -16.83 -35.94 -9.80
N SER A 166 -16.41 -34.85 -9.15
CA SER A 166 -15.95 -33.63 -9.83
C SER A 166 -14.67 -33.89 -10.61
N ALA A 167 -13.68 -34.56 -10.00
CA ALA A 167 -12.48 -35.01 -10.69
C ALA A 167 -12.84 -35.89 -11.89
N ARG A 168 -13.67 -36.92 -11.71
CA ARG A 168 -14.10 -37.80 -12.80
C ARG A 168 -14.77 -37.07 -13.96
N ASN A 169 -15.52 -36.00 -13.68
CA ASN A 169 -16.27 -35.27 -14.69
C ASN A 169 -15.44 -34.22 -15.45
N TYR A 170 -14.48 -33.59 -14.78
CA TYR A 170 -13.81 -32.39 -15.31
C TYR A 170 -12.30 -32.51 -15.47
N LEU A 171 -11.64 -33.44 -14.78
CA LEU A 171 -10.18 -33.63 -14.85
C LEU A 171 -9.81 -34.60 -15.98
N SER A 172 -9.10 -34.09 -16.98
CA SER A 172 -8.63 -34.88 -18.13
C SER A 172 -7.15 -35.25 -18.03
N ASN A 173 -6.28 -34.27 -17.74
CA ASN A 173 -4.83 -34.44 -17.69
C ASN A 173 -4.26 -33.79 -16.41
N PRO A 174 -4.03 -34.57 -15.33
CA PRO A 174 -3.57 -34.01 -14.06
C PRO A 174 -2.12 -33.50 -14.12
N GLU A 175 -1.24 -34.10 -14.93
CA GLU A 175 0.14 -33.63 -15.10
C GLU A 175 0.17 -32.23 -15.72
N GLU A 176 -0.53 -32.05 -16.84
CA GLU A 176 -0.62 -30.75 -17.51
C GLU A 176 -1.31 -29.71 -16.61
N LEU A 177 -2.39 -30.08 -15.93
CA LEU A 177 -3.10 -29.18 -15.02
C LEU A 177 -2.18 -28.67 -13.92
N MET A 178 -1.51 -29.58 -13.21
CA MET A 178 -0.67 -29.23 -12.06
C MET A 178 0.60 -28.46 -12.48
N ALA A 179 1.19 -28.77 -13.65
CA ALA A 179 2.27 -27.98 -14.22
C ALA A 179 1.82 -26.54 -14.56
N ARG A 180 0.59 -26.38 -15.07
CA ARG A 180 0.01 -25.05 -15.34
C ARG A 180 -0.20 -24.25 -14.07
N TYR A 181 -0.66 -24.86 -12.97
CA TYR A 181 -0.77 -24.17 -11.68
C TYR A 181 0.59 -23.68 -11.16
N ASP A 182 1.64 -24.51 -11.24
CA ASP A 182 2.98 -24.08 -10.85
C ASP A 182 3.46 -22.87 -11.67
N LYS A 183 3.18 -22.86 -12.98
CA LYS A 183 3.51 -21.73 -13.87
C LYS A 183 2.68 -20.48 -13.62
N ALA A 184 1.39 -20.63 -13.35
CA ALA A 184 0.54 -19.52 -12.95
C ALA A 184 1.04 -18.88 -11.64
N ILE A 185 1.33 -19.72 -10.64
CA ILE A 185 1.87 -19.28 -9.36
C ILE A 185 3.22 -18.59 -9.54
N GLU A 186 4.10 -19.10 -10.41
CA GLU A 186 5.38 -18.48 -10.77
C GLU A 186 5.18 -17.08 -11.38
N ALA A 187 4.24 -16.89 -12.29
CA ALA A 187 3.92 -15.58 -12.87
C ALA A 187 3.45 -14.58 -11.79
N GLN A 188 2.64 -15.05 -10.84
CA GLN A 188 2.18 -14.24 -9.72
C GLN A 188 3.27 -13.94 -8.69
N ASP A 189 4.20 -14.87 -8.46
CA ASP A 189 5.40 -14.66 -7.62
C ASP A 189 6.29 -13.58 -8.26
N ARG A 190 6.48 -13.60 -9.58
CA ARG A 190 7.26 -12.60 -10.32
C ARG A 190 6.72 -11.19 -10.16
N ILE A 191 5.42 -10.95 -10.41
CA ILE A 191 4.83 -9.61 -10.22
C ILE A 191 4.82 -9.19 -8.74
N SER A 192 4.77 -10.15 -7.80
CA SER A 192 4.93 -9.88 -6.37
C SER A 192 6.35 -9.44 -6.00
N GLY A 193 7.33 -9.69 -6.86
CA GLY A 193 8.75 -9.48 -6.57
C GLY A 193 9.27 -10.44 -5.50
N VAL A 194 8.89 -11.72 -5.56
CA VAL A 194 9.43 -12.77 -4.69
C VAL A 194 10.10 -13.88 -5.51
N GLU A 195 11.16 -14.49 -4.99
CA GLU A 195 11.96 -15.50 -5.69
C GLU A 195 12.35 -16.69 -4.81
N GLN A 196 12.55 -17.86 -5.43
CA GLN A 196 12.76 -19.15 -4.76
C GLN A 196 13.96 -19.18 -3.80
N TYR A 197 14.99 -18.39 -4.07
CA TYR A 197 16.22 -18.31 -3.26
C TYR A 197 16.41 -16.94 -2.59
N GLY A 198 15.33 -16.17 -2.43
CA GLY A 198 15.38 -14.92 -1.70
C GLY A 198 15.59 -15.13 -0.19
N THR A 199 16.22 -14.16 0.48
CA THR A 199 16.70 -14.31 1.86
C THR A 199 15.94 -13.47 2.89
N GLU A 200 15.13 -12.49 2.46
CA GLU A 200 14.37 -11.59 3.35
C GLU A 200 12.88 -11.48 2.93
N GLU A 201 12.35 -10.27 2.75
CA GLU A 201 10.96 -10.00 2.36
C GLU A 201 10.64 -10.40 0.91
N TRP A 202 11.65 -10.64 0.07
CA TRP A 202 11.47 -11.21 -1.27
C TRP A 202 11.66 -12.74 -1.30
N SER A 203 11.89 -13.38 -0.15
CA SER A 203 11.93 -14.85 -0.06
C SER A 203 10.56 -15.44 -0.36
N LEU A 204 10.50 -16.34 -1.34
CA LEU A 204 9.28 -17.03 -1.74
C LEU A 204 8.62 -17.75 -0.56
N ASP A 205 7.29 -17.72 -0.52
CA ASP A 205 6.52 -18.48 0.47
C ASP A 205 6.54 -19.97 0.08
N PRO A 206 7.15 -20.85 0.90
CA PRO A 206 7.17 -22.29 0.66
C PRO A 206 5.78 -22.94 0.82
N SER A 207 4.85 -22.27 1.50
CA SER A 207 3.47 -22.72 1.68
C SER A 207 2.75 -22.79 0.33
N LYS A 208 2.07 -23.90 0.07
CA LYS A 208 1.35 -24.12 -1.20
C LYS A 208 0.04 -23.33 -1.26
N HIS A 209 -0.42 -23.09 -2.49
CA HIS A 209 -1.80 -22.64 -2.74
C HIS A 209 -2.74 -23.83 -2.62
N PHE A 210 -3.86 -23.65 -1.92
CA PHE A 210 -4.79 -24.74 -1.65
C PHE A 210 -6.18 -24.43 -2.22
N TYR A 211 -6.54 -25.17 -3.27
CA TYR A 211 -7.81 -25.06 -3.97
C TYR A 211 -8.72 -26.21 -3.53
N VAL A 212 -9.93 -25.88 -3.08
CA VAL A 212 -10.89 -26.85 -2.53
C VAL A 212 -12.24 -26.72 -3.23
N GLU A 213 -12.90 -27.85 -3.46
CA GLU A 213 -14.32 -27.83 -3.76
C GLU A 213 -15.10 -27.33 -2.52
N ALA A 214 -16.15 -26.54 -2.75
CA ALA A 214 -16.96 -25.94 -1.70
C ALA A 214 -18.46 -26.11 -1.98
N ASP A 215 -19.28 -25.99 -0.93
CA ASP A 215 -20.75 -26.12 -1.03
C ASP A 215 -21.49 -24.78 -1.15
N LYS A 216 -20.76 -23.66 -1.09
CA LYS A 216 -21.33 -22.31 -1.11
C LYS A 216 -20.36 -21.31 -1.76
N GLY A 217 -20.87 -20.13 -2.10
CA GLY A 217 -20.15 -19.16 -2.92
C GLY A 217 -20.05 -19.64 -4.37
N TYR A 218 -19.50 -18.81 -5.27
CA TYR A 218 -19.19 -19.22 -6.64
C TYR A 218 -17.72 -19.63 -6.73
N MET A 219 -16.83 -18.65 -6.55
CA MET A 219 -15.42 -18.79 -6.25
C MET A 219 -15.10 -17.81 -5.10
N PHE A 220 -14.16 -18.16 -4.22
CA PHE A 220 -13.72 -17.26 -3.16
C PHE A 220 -12.35 -17.66 -2.62
N ALA A 221 -11.65 -16.70 -2.04
CA ALA A 221 -10.42 -16.93 -1.30
C ALA A 221 -10.58 -16.59 0.19
N LYS A 222 -9.84 -17.29 1.05
CA LYS A 222 -9.72 -17.03 2.49
C LYS A 222 -8.28 -17.24 2.93
N ASN A 223 -8.01 -17.02 4.22
CA ASN A 223 -6.77 -17.50 4.82
C ASN A 223 -6.70 -19.03 4.66
N GLY A 224 -5.61 -19.50 4.07
CA GLY A 224 -5.30 -20.92 3.96
C GLY A 224 -5.89 -21.66 2.78
N HIS A 225 -6.90 -21.15 2.07
CA HIS A 225 -7.52 -21.87 0.95
C HIS A 225 -8.38 -20.98 0.04
N MET A 226 -8.78 -21.55 -1.10
CA MET A 226 -9.73 -21.00 -2.07
C MET A 226 -10.81 -22.03 -2.38
N GLY A 227 -12.08 -21.62 -2.40
CA GLY A 227 -13.23 -22.50 -2.60
C GLY A 227 -13.89 -22.34 -3.97
N PHE A 228 -14.36 -23.46 -4.54
CA PHE A 228 -14.98 -23.53 -5.88
C PHE A 228 -16.26 -24.38 -5.81
N ASN A 229 -17.39 -23.79 -6.20
CA ASN A 229 -18.70 -24.46 -6.08
C ASN A 229 -19.49 -24.42 -7.39
N GLY A 230 -20.05 -25.57 -7.75
CA GLY A 230 -20.88 -25.75 -8.93
C GLY A 230 -20.08 -26.14 -10.17
N ALA A 231 -20.81 -26.56 -11.20
CA ALA A 231 -20.23 -27.15 -12.40
C ALA A 231 -19.23 -26.24 -13.11
N THR A 232 -19.56 -24.95 -13.29
CA THR A 232 -18.69 -24.01 -14.02
C THR A 232 -17.37 -23.73 -13.27
N PRO A 233 -17.37 -23.36 -11.96
CA PRO A 233 -16.11 -23.19 -11.23
C PRO A 233 -15.25 -24.44 -11.16
N LEU A 234 -15.85 -25.62 -11.01
CA LEU A 234 -15.11 -26.88 -10.97
C LEU A 234 -14.53 -27.25 -12.34
N ALA A 235 -15.27 -27.01 -13.42
CA ALA A 235 -14.75 -27.16 -14.77
C ALA A 235 -13.56 -26.23 -15.01
N GLN A 236 -13.64 -24.96 -14.60
CA GLN A 236 -12.55 -24.00 -14.73
C GLN A 236 -11.34 -24.36 -13.85
N LEU A 237 -11.56 -24.77 -12.60
CA LEU A 237 -10.50 -25.20 -11.67
C LEU A 237 -9.70 -26.39 -12.23
N LEU A 238 -10.37 -27.31 -12.90
CA LEU A 238 -9.79 -28.56 -13.40
C LEU A 238 -9.46 -28.52 -14.91
N SER A 239 -9.61 -27.34 -15.55
CA SER A 239 -9.34 -27.15 -16.97
C SER A 239 -7.86 -26.95 -17.25
N THR A 240 -7.41 -27.49 -18.38
CA THR A 240 -6.09 -27.18 -18.95
C THR A 240 -6.17 -26.08 -20.01
N LEU A 241 -7.33 -25.47 -20.27
CA LEU A 241 -7.45 -24.39 -21.24
C LEU A 241 -7.06 -23.04 -20.61
N SER A 242 -6.23 -22.27 -21.31
CA SER A 242 -5.77 -20.97 -20.81
C SER A 242 -6.92 -19.97 -20.64
N ASP A 243 -7.93 -20.02 -21.50
CA ASP A 243 -9.09 -19.11 -21.45
C ASP A 243 -9.99 -19.36 -20.21
N ASP A 244 -9.92 -20.55 -19.62
CA ASP A 244 -10.66 -20.89 -18.40
C ASP A 244 -9.95 -20.46 -17.12
N GLY A 245 -8.71 -19.99 -17.21
CA GLY A 245 -7.83 -19.81 -16.06
C GLY A 245 -8.13 -18.58 -15.19
N TRP A 246 -8.87 -17.58 -15.70
CA TRP A 246 -9.03 -16.28 -15.00
C TRP A 246 -9.57 -16.42 -13.57
N GLY A 247 -10.60 -17.24 -13.36
CA GLY A 247 -11.22 -17.46 -12.05
C GLY A 247 -10.22 -18.01 -11.02
N PRO A 248 -9.61 -19.19 -11.25
CA PRO A 248 -8.59 -19.73 -10.36
C PRO A 248 -7.38 -18.81 -10.14
N TRP A 249 -6.94 -18.05 -11.16
CA TRP A 249 -5.84 -17.09 -11.01
C TRP A 249 -6.23 -15.88 -10.14
N HIS A 250 -7.47 -15.40 -10.29
CA HIS A 250 -8.02 -14.32 -9.49
C HIS A 250 -8.07 -14.70 -8.01
N GLU A 251 -8.60 -15.89 -7.69
CA GLU A 251 -8.67 -16.33 -6.30
C GLU A 251 -7.29 -16.50 -5.65
N SER A 252 -6.30 -17.01 -6.39
CA SER A 252 -4.93 -17.09 -5.86
C SER A 252 -4.28 -15.72 -5.70
N GLY A 253 -4.64 -14.76 -6.55
CA GLY A 253 -4.25 -13.36 -6.42
C GLY A 253 -4.69 -12.74 -5.10
N HIS A 254 -5.86 -13.10 -4.55
CA HIS A 254 -6.30 -12.57 -3.25
C HIS A 254 -5.37 -12.96 -2.09
N GLN A 255 -4.66 -14.08 -2.19
CA GLN A 255 -3.64 -14.48 -1.22
C GLN A 255 -2.29 -13.77 -1.42
N ARG A 256 -2.23 -12.80 -2.34
CA ARG A 256 -1.02 -12.04 -2.72
C ARG A 256 -1.17 -10.54 -2.59
N GLN A 257 -2.40 -10.04 -2.62
CA GLN A 257 -2.69 -8.62 -2.51
C GLN A 257 -1.98 -7.96 -1.34
N LEU A 258 -1.25 -6.90 -1.64
CA LEU A 258 -0.65 -6.03 -0.63
C LEU A 258 -1.74 -5.24 0.08
N ALA A 259 -1.89 -5.51 1.38
CA ALA A 259 -2.82 -4.79 2.25
C ALA A 259 -2.58 -3.26 2.26
N PRO A 260 -1.32 -2.75 2.28
CA PRO A 260 -1.09 -1.29 2.32
C PRO A 260 -1.23 -0.60 0.96
N MET A 261 -1.39 -1.34 -0.13
CA MET A 261 -1.66 -0.79 -1.47
C MET A 261 -3.14 -0.93 -1.86
N THR A 262 -3.96 -1.63 -1.06
CA THR A 262 -5.35 -1.96 -1.38
C THR A 262 -6.29 -1.20 -0.45
N TRP A 263 -6.89 -0.12 -0.96
CA TRP A 263 -7.87 0.70 -0.24
C TRP A 263 -9.32 0.24 -0.48
N GLY A 264 -10.19 0.59 0.46
CA GLY A 264 -11.61 0.23 0.47
C GLY A 264 -12.58 1.39 0.32
N SER A 265 -12.13 2.62 0.00
CA SER A 265 -13.03 3.74 -0.31
C SER A 265 -13.83 3.50 -1.60
N GLY A 266 -15.00 4.14 -1.72
CA GLY A 266 -15.91 4.02 -2.86
C GLY A 266 -16.33 2.58 -3.16
N THR A 267 -16.12 2.14 -4.41
CA THR A 267 -16.37 0.77 -4.88
C THR A 267 -15.27 -0.23 -4.49
N GLY A 268 -14.23 0.24 -3.78
CA GLY A 268 -13.12 -0.57 -3.26
C GLY A 268 -12.09 -0.99 -4.31
N MET A 269 -10.93 -1.48 -3.83
CA MET A 269 -9.85 -2.00 -4.67
C MET A 269 -9.58 -3.49 -4.48
N THR A 270 -10.26 -4.16 -3.54
CA THR A 270 -10.06 -5.59 -3.28
C THR A 270 -10.30 -6.46 -4.52
N GLU A 271 -11.32 -6.15 -5.31
CA GLU A 271 -11.62 -6.86 -6.56
C GLU A 271 -10.87 -6.29 -7.77
N VAL A 272 -10.01 -5.28 -7.56
CA VAL A 272 -9.25 -4.59 -8.61
C VAL A 272 -7.77 -4.98 -8.56
N THR A 273 -7.08 -4.74 -7.43
CA THR A 273 -5.63 -5.02 -7.31
C THR A 273 -5.33 -6.51 -7.42
N VAL A 274 -6.28 -7.39 -7.06
CA VAL A 274 -6.18 -8.83 -7.28
C VAL A 274 -5.97 -9.18 -8.76
N ASN A 275 -6.57 -8.42 -9.67
CA ASN A 275 -6.48 -8.73 -11.10
C ASN A 275 -5.11 -8.37 -11.69
N LEU A 276 -4.21 -7.68 -10.97
CA LEU A 276 -2.81 -7.57 -11.40
C LEU A 276 -2.16 -8.95 -11.52
N TYR A 277 -2.47 -9.87 -10.60
CA TYR A 277 -1.97 -11.23 -10.61
C TYR A 277 -2.58 -12.07 -11.75
N SER A 278 -3.87 -11.90 -12.03
CA SER A 278 -4.53 -12.53 -13.18
C SER A 278 -3.98 -12.00 -14.50
N MET A 279 -3.77 -10.69 -14.62
CA MET A 279 -3.18 -10.07 -15.82
C MET A 279 -1.74 -10.52 -16.04
N ALA A 280 -0.91 -10.59 -14.99
CA ALA A 280 0.45 -11.13 -15.08
C ALA A 280 0.46 -12.60 -15.50
N THR A 281 -0.51 -13.38 -15.02
CA THR A 281 -0.65 -14.80 -15.40
C THR A 281 -1.05 -14.93 -16.87
N GLN A 282 -2.02 -14.13 -17.33
CA GLN A 282 -2.41 -14.11 -18.74
C GLN A 282 -1.27 -13.64 -19.64
N GLU A 283 -0.54 -12.59 -19.25
CA GLU A 283 0.65 -12.12 -19.96
C GLU A 283 1.71 -13.23 -20.07
N PHE A 284 1.93 -13.99 -19.00
CA PHE A 284 2.88 -15.10 -19.00
C PHE A 284 2.51 -16.20 -20.02
N PHE A 285 1.23 -16.61 -20.07
CA PHE A 285 0.80 -17.69 -20.96
C PHE A 285 0.55 -17.25 -22.40
N CYS A 286 0.08 -16.02 -22.61
CA CYS A 286 -0.36 -15.52 -23.92
C CYS A 286 0.62 -14.53 -24.57
N GLY A 287 1.70 -14.15 -23.87
CA GLY A 287 2.63 -13.10 -24.30
C GLY A 287 2.10 -11.67 -24.12
N ARG A 288 0.81 -11.51 -23.80
CA ARG A 288 0.20 -10.25 -23.39
C ARG A 288 -1.08 -10.46 -22.58
N ALA A 289 -1.43 -9.48 -21.77
CA ALA A 289 -2.71 -9.45 -21.09
C ALA A 289 -3.76 -8.70 -21.93
N HIS A 290 -4.84 -9.38 -22.30
CA HIS A 290 -5.88 -8.92 -23.23
C HIS A 290 -7.28 -8.86 -22.61
N ASN A 291 -7.45 -9.28 -21.35
CA ASN A 291 -8.76 -9.34 -20.71
C ASN A 291 -9.42 -7.96 -20.50
N ILE A 292 -8.63 -6.88 -20.48
CA ILE A 292 -9.11 -5.50 -20.34
C ILE A 292 -9.39 -4.80 -21.68
N ASP A 293 -9.11 -5.44 -22.82
CA ASP A 293 -9.17 -4.80 -24.13
C ASP A 293 -10.54 -4.20 -24.46
N SER A 294 -11.60 -4.95 -24.14
CA SER A 294 -12.99 -4.52 -24.34
C SER A 294 -13.36 -3.25 -23.56
N ARG A 295 -12.52 -2.81 -22.61
CA ARG A 295 -12.78 -1.68 -21.71
C ARG A 295 -12.08 -0.40 -22.14
N TYR A 296 -11.09 -0.47 -23.02
CA TYR A 296 -10.35 0.72 -23.43
C TYR A 296 -11.24 1.80 -24.06
N THR A 297 -12.25 1.43 -24.87
CA THR A 297 -13.18 2.42 -25.44
C THR A 297 -13.96 3.15 -24.35
N ALA A 298 -14.48 2.43 -23.36
CA ALA A 298 -15.22 3.03 -22.25
C ALA A 298 -14.31 3.89 -21.36
N VAL A 299 -13.08 3.43 -21.10
CA VAL A 299 -12.06 4.18 -20.36
C VAL A 299 -11.70 5.48 -21.08
N LYS A 300 -11.46 5.46 -22.40
CA LYS A 300 -11.17 6.69 -23.15
C LYS A 300 -12.34 7.68 -23.07
N GLN A 301 -13.58 7.21 -23.15
CA GLN A 301 -14.75 8.07 -22.94
C GLN A 301 -14.82 8.64 -21.52
N TYR A 302 -14.51 7.82 -20.50
CA TYR A 302 -14.44 8.26 -19.11
C TYR A 302 -13.37 9.35 -18.89
N LEU A 303 -12.16 9.15 -19.43
CA LEU A 303 -11.05 10.10 -19.29
C LEU A 303 -11.33 11.45 -19.97
N LEU A 304 -12.15 11.48 -21.02
CA LEU A 304 -12.64 12.71 -21.67
C LEU A 304 -13.79 13.39 -20.93
N GLY A 305 -14.43 12.70 -19.98
CA GLY A 305 -15.57 13.23 -19.21
C GLY A 305 -15.16 14.36 -18.27
N THR A 306 -16.05 15.31 -18.00
CA THR A 306 -15.79 16.47 -17.12
C THR A 306 -16.05 16.20 -15.64
N LEU A 307 -16.61 15.04 -15.30
CA LEU A 307 -16.80 14.56 -13.94
C LEU A 307 -16.13 13.18 -13.84
N ARG A 308 -15.03 13.11 -13.07
CA ARG A 308 -14.22 11.90 -12.92
C ARG A 308 -14.02 11.65 -11.44
N GLU A 309 -14.36 10.45 -11.00
CA GLU A 309 -14.18 10.00 -9.62
C GLU A 309 -13.79 8.53 -9.69
N TYR A 310 -12.51 8.24 -9.48
CA TYR A 310 -11.96 6.90 -9.67
C TYR A 310 -12.65 5.88 -8.75
N ASP A 311 -12.94 6.31 -7.52
CA ASP A 311 -13.57 5.50 -6.49
C ASP A 311 -15.04 5.18 -6.79
N ASP A 312 -15.70 5.94 -7.68
CA ASP A 312 -17.09 5.70 -8.10
C ASP A 312 -17.20 4.79 -9.32
N ILE A 313 -16.08 4.45 -9.98
CA ILE A 313 -16.07 3.50 -11.10
C ILE A 313 -16.55 2.14 -10.57
N LYS A 314 -17.74 1.70 -11.00
CA LYS A 314 -18.33 0.41 -10.56
C LYS A 314 -17.68 -0.80 -11.19
N ASP A 315 -17.05 -0.58 -12.34
CA ASP A 315 -16.49 -1.64 -13.15
C ASP A 315 -15.02 -1.92 -12.78
N VAL A 316 -14.80 -3.04 -12.12
CA VAL A 316 -13.47 -3.44 -11.60
C VAL A 316 -12.42 -3.55 -12.70
N MET A 317 -12.79 -3.96 -13.92
CA MET A 317 -11.83 -4.08 -15.01
C MET A 317 -11.51 -2.72 -15.64
N GLN A 318 -12.42 -1.74 -15.56
CA GLN A 318 -12.09 -0.36 -15.95
C GLN A 318 -11.12 0.27 -14.95
N LYS A 319 -11.31 0.04 -13.64
CA LYS A 319 -10.35 0.47 -12.60
C LYS A 319 -8.97 -0.16 -12.80
N LEU A 320 -8.93 -1.43 -13.18
CA LEU A 320 -7.69 -2.17 -13.47
C LEU A 320 -6.89 -1.56 -14.62
N VAL A 321 -7.53 -0.92 -15.60
CA VAL A 321 -6.82 -0.28 -16.72
C VAL A 321 -5.83 0.76 -16.21
N MET A 322 -6.17 1.60 -15.22
CA MET A 322 -5.23 2.57 -14.62
C MET A 322 -3.95 1.88 -14.13
N LEU A 323 -4.11 0.79 -13.39
CA LEU A 323 -2.99 0.02 -12.86
C LEU A 323 -2.16 -0.60 -13.99
N TRP A 324 -2.82 -1.18 -15.00
CA TRP A 324 -2.11 -1.80 -16.11
C TRP A 324 -1.42 -0.78 -17.03
N GLN A 325 -1.93 0.45 -17.15
CA GLN A 325 -1.26 1.52 -17.90
C GLN A 325 0.11 1.87 -17.29
N LEU A 326 0.24 1.86 -15.96
CA LEU A 326 1.54 2.01 -15.29
C LEU A 326 2.50 0.86 -15.65
N ARG A 327 1.98 -0.38 -15.70
CA ARG A 327 2.76 -1.57 -16.13
C ARG A 327 3.20 -1.51 -17.59
N LEU A 328 2.38 -0.93 -18.47
CA LEU A 328 2.70 -0.71 -19.88
C LEU A 328 3.78 0.37 -20.04
N SER A 329 3.70 1.47 -19.29
CA SER A 329 4.71 2.54 -19.35
C SER A 329 6.03 2.16 -18.70
N PHE A 330 6.02 1.61 -17.49
CA PHE A 330 7.24 1.40 -16.69
C PHE A 330 7.81 -0.02 -16.79
N GLY A 331 7.18 -0.89 -17.59
CA GLY A 331 7.69 -2.23 -17.86
C GLY A 331 7.52 -3.24 -16.72
N THR A 332 8.13 -4.43 -16.90
CA THR A 332 7.88 -5.62 -16.08
C THR A 332 8.40 -5.50 -14.65
N SER A 333 9.41 -4.65 -14.44
CA SER A 333 10.05 -4.43 -13.15
C SER A 333 9.30 -3.45 -12.25
N PHE A 334 8.26 -2.77 -12.75
CA PHE A 334 7.54 -1.73 -12.01
C PHE A 334 6.86 -2.27 -10.74
N TYR A 335 5.94 -3.22 -10.89
CA TYR A 335 5.22 -3.79 -9.73
C TYR A 335 6.10 -4.56 -8.76
N PRO A 336 7.07 -5.38 -9.18
CA PRO A 336 8.03 -6.00 -8.27
C PRO A 336 8.76 -5.00 -7.37
N GLN A 337 9.24 -3.88 -7.96
CA GLN A 337 9.88 -2.81 -7.20
C GLN A 337 8.90 -2.08 -6.29
N LEU A 338 7.72 -1.72 -6.78
CA LEU A 338 6.69 -1.05 -5.98
C LEU A 338 6.28 -1.90 -4.78
N HIS A 339 6.06 -3.19 -5.01
CA HIS A 339 5.69 -4.15 -3.98
C HIS A 339 6.78 -4.30 -2.91
N GLN A 340 8.05 -4.33 -3.32
CA GLN A 340 9.18 -4.34 -2.38
C GLN A 340 9.20 -3.06 -1.53
N ARG A 341 8.99 -1.89 -2.13
CA ARG A 341 8.94 -0.61 -1.39
C ARG A 341 7.89 -0.61 -0.29
N TYR A 342 6.72 -1.21 -0.54
CA TYR A 342 5.70 -1.39 0.50
C TYR A 342 6.10 -2.37 1.61
N ARG A 343 6.79 -3.47 1.28
CA ARG A 343 7.28 -4.44 2.28
C ARG A 343 8.40 -3.89 3.17
N LEU A 344 9.23 -2.99 2.62
CA LEU A 344 10.31 -2.32 3.35
C LEU A 344 9.86 -1.05 4.09
N MET A 345 8.58 -0.69 4.01
CA MET A 345 8.07 0.52 4.63
C MET A 345 7.87 0.31 6.13
N ASN A 346 8.52 1.13 6.96
CA ASN A 346 8.42 1.02 8.42
C ASN A 346 6.98 1.25 8.94
N ASN A 347 6.29 2.27 8.40
CA ASN A 347 4.93 2.66 8.80
C ASN A 347 4.01 2.66 7.57
N PRO A 348 3.58 1.49 7.08
CA PRO A 348 2.73 1.42 5.91
C PRO A 348 1.31 1.94 6.20
N PRO A 349 0.64 2.56 5.22
CA PRO A 349 -0.68 3.15 5.42
C PRO A 349 -1.73 2.08 5.74
N THR A 350 -2.54 2.33 6.76
CA THR A 350 -3.62 1.43 7.22
C THR A 350 -5.01 1.98 6.88
N VAL A 351 -5.16 3.30 6.80
CA VAL A 351 -6.39 4.02 6.44
C VAL A 351 -6.54 4.12 4.93
N ASN A 352 -7.77 3.99 4.41
CA ASN A 352 -8.03 3.88 2.97
C ASN A 352 -7.52 5.08 2.15
N ASP A 353 -7.82 6.29 2.58
CA ASP A 353 -7.40 7.51 1.87
C ASP A 353 -5.87 7.63 1.86
N ASP A 354 -5.22 7.34 2.97
CA ASP A 354 -3.75 7.33 3.06
C ASP A 354 -3.13 6.29 2.13
N LYS A 355 -3.76 5.12 1.94
CA LYS A 355 -3.28 4.11 0.98
C LYS A 355 -3.37 4.62 -0.45
N ALA A 356 -4.48 5.26 -0.83
CA ALA A 356 -4.65 5.86 -2.15
C ALA A 356 -3.63 6.97 -2.42
N GLN A 357 -3.45 7.88 -1.46
CA GLN A 357 -2.45 8.94 -1.55
C GLN A 357 -1.01 8.39 -1.56
N ARG A 358 -0.73 7.37 -0.75
CA ARG A 358 0.58 6.72 -0.75
C ARG A 358 0.88 6.02 -2.06
N PHE A 359 -0.14 5.46 -2.74
CA PHE A 359 0.03 4.91 -4.08
C PHE A 359 0.50 5.98 -5.09
N ILE A 360 -0.07 7.19 -5.05
CA ILE A 360 0.37 8.31 -5.89
C ILE A 360 1.85 8.67 -5.60
N VAL A 361 2.21 8.77 -4.32
CA VAL A 361 3.58 9.11 -3.90
C VAL A 361 4.57 8.02 -4.32
N GLU A 362 4.31 6.76 -3.98
CA GLU A 362 5.26 5.66 -4.20
C GLU A 362 5.48 5.37 -5.69
N THR A 363 4.43 5.48 -6.50
CA THR A 363 4.58 5.33 -7.96
C THR A 363 5.40 6.48 -8.55
N SER A 364 5.17 7.72 -8.09
CA SER A 364 5.95 8.89 -8.52
C SER A 364 7.42 8.82 -8.11
N LEU A 365 7.70 8.43 -6.87
CA LEU A 365 9.07 8.27 -6.35
C LEU A 365 9.79 7.13 -7.07
N LEU A 366 9.10 6.02 -7.35
CA LEU A 366 9.68 4.87 -8.06
C LEU A 366 9.99 5.23 -9.52
N SER A 367 9.09 5.93 -10.21
CA SER A 367 9.31 6.35 -11.60
C SER A 367 10.23 7.56 -11.74
N HIS A 368 10.57 8.23 -10.64
CA HIS A 368 11.28 9.50 -10.63
C HIS A 368 10.58 10.58 -11.47
N LEU A 369 9.24 10.56 -11.46
CA LEU A 369 8.37 11.50 -12.17
C LEU A 369 7.21 11.90 -11.29
N ASN A 370 6.76 13.14 -11.39
CA ASN A 370 5.54 13.59 -10.75
C ASN A 370 4.32 13.04 -11.54
N LEU A 371 3.66 12.01 -11.01
CA LEU A 371 2.51 11.36 -11.65
C LEU A 371 1.16 11.99 -11.26
N ALA A 372 1.15 13.15 -10.60
CA ALA A 372 -0.09 13.80 -10.16
C ALA A 372 -1.08 14.03 -11.31
N GLU A 373 -0.59 14.39 -12.50
CA GLU A 373 -1.41 14.60 -13.69
C GLU A 373 -2.06 13.29 -14.18
N PHE A 374 -1.31 12.18 -14.20
CA PHE A 374 -1.86 10.87 -14.55
C PHE A 374 -3.03 10.49 -13.64
N PHE A 375 -2.87 10.68 -12.33
CA PHE A 375 -3.93 10.35 -11.37
C PHE A 375 -5.12 11.33 -11.42
N ASP A 376 -4.88 12.62 -11.70
CA ASP A 376 -5.94 13.62 -11.92
C ASP A 376 -6.82 13.28 -13.13
N HIS A 377 -6.21 12.77 -14.21
CA HIS A 377 -6.94 12.24 -15.37
C HIS A 377 -7.86 11.09 -14.99
N TRP A 378 -7.41 10.19 -14.11
CA TRP A 378 -8.21 9.06 -13.63
C TRP A 378 -9.29 9.44 -12.61
N GLY A 379 -9.24 10.65 -12.05
CA GLY A 379 -10.12 11.05 -10.96
C GLY A 379 -9.69 10.50 -9.60
N LEU A 380 -8.41 10.13 -9.45
CA LEU A 380 -7.78 9.79 -8.18
C LEU A 380 -6.98 11.02 -7.70
N TYR A 381 -7.67 11.93 -7.03
CA TYR A 381 -7.11 13.27 -6.80
C TYR A 381 -6.05 13.31 -5.71
N PRO A 382 -4.84 13.86 -5.99
CA PRO A 382 -3.83 14.06 -4.96
C PRO A 382 -4.25 15.15 -3.98
N THR A 383 -3.91 14.98 -2.70
CA THR A 383 -4.04 16.03 -1.69
C THR A 383 -2.91 17.05 -1.81
N PRO A 384 -3.04 18.25 -1.21
CA PRO A 384 -1.92 19.19 -1.12
C PRO A 384 -0.67 18.59 -0.49
N GLU A 385 -0.87 17.74 0.52
CA GLU A 385 0.22 17.01 1.16
C GLU A 385 0.92 16.04 0.18
N THR A 386 0.16 15.25 -0.57
CA THR A 386 0.70 14.36 -1.62
C THR A 386 1.50 15.15 -2.65
N LEU A 387 0.97 16.29 -3.11
CA LEU A 387 1.68 17.14 -4.07
C LEU A 387 3.01 17.65 -3.51
N ASN A 388 3.07 18.03 -2.24
CA ASN A 388 4.32 18.46 -1.61
C ASN A 388 5.39 17.36 -1.57
N GLN A 389 4.99 16.08 -1.48
CA GLN A 389 5.92 14.95 -1.48
C GLN A 389 6.57 14.66 -2.85
N ILE A 390 6.00 15.19 -3.92
CA ILE A 390 6.41 14.91 -5.30
C ILE A 390 6.69 16.17 -6.13
N ALA A 391 6.60 17.35 -5.53
CA ALA A 391 6.74 18.65 -6.18
C ALA A 391 8.15 18.93 -6.74
N ASP A 392 9.16 18.24 -6.21
CA ASP A 392 10.57 18.28 -6.59
C ASP A 392 10.94 17.23 -7.65
N LEU A 393 9.99 16.40 -8.09
CA LEU A 393 10.18 15.48 -9.21
C LEU A 393 9.93 16.16 -10.56
N PRO A 394 10.60 15.72 -11.64
CA PRO A 394 10.29 16.17 -13.00
C PRO A 394 8.81 15.93 -13.35
N ALA A 395 8.21 16.88 -14.07
CA ALA A 395 6.82 16.74 -14.53
C ALA A 395 6.68 15.60 -15.54
N LEU A 396 5.55 14.91 -15.52
CA LEU A 396 5.16 13.98 -16.57
C LEU A 396 4.91 14.75 -17.87
N THR A 397 5.62 14.41 -18.94
CA THR A 397 5.51 15.09 -20.25
C THR A 397 4.77 14.27 -21.30
N LEU A 398 4.45 13.01 -21.00
CA LEU A 398 3.83 12.07 -21.91
C LEU A 398 2.48 11.60 -21.35
N ALA A 399 1.47 11.52 -22.23
CA ALA A 399 0.10 11.15 -21.89
C ALA A 399 -0.06 9.64 -21.67
N ILE A 400 0.61 9.06 -20.65
CA ILE A 400 0.61 7.62 -20.39
C ILE A 400 -0.78 7.04 -20.07
N TRP A 401 -1.77 7.89 -19.74
CA TRP A 401 -3.18 7.50 -19.60
C TRP A 401 -3.87 7.14 -20.93
N GLU A 402 -3.20 7.33 -22.07
CA GLU A 402 -3.68 6.91 -23.40
C GLU A 402 -3.26 5.47 -23.77
N ASN A 403 -2.44 4.82 -22.94
CA ASN A 403 -2.00 3.44 -23.16
C ASN A 403 -3.20 2.49 -23.28
N ASP A 404 -3.17 1.62 -24.31
CA ASP A 404 -4.17 0.59 -24.58
C ASP A 404 -3.57 -0.66 -25.25
N ALA A 405 -4.41 -1.47 -25.91
CA ALA A 405 -3.97 -2.69 -26.60
C ALA A 405 -3.05 -2.43 -27.81
N GLU A 406 -3.15 -1.27 -28.44
CA GLU A 406 -2.46 -0.92 -29.69
C GLU A 406 -1.41 0.17 -29.49
N THR A 407 -1.53 0.94 -28.41
CA THR A 407 -0.70 2.10 -28.08
C THR A 407 0.02 1.84 -26.76
N THR A 408 1.35 1.90 -26.77
CA THR A 408 2.17 1.84 -25.56
C THR A 408 3.18 2.99 -25.59
N ILE A 409 3.21 3.75 -24.50
CA ILE A 409 4.07 4.90 -24.26
C ILE A 409 5.04 4.51 -23.14
N PRO A 410 6.20 3.91 -23.48
CA PRO A 410 7.17 3.46 -22.51
C PRO A 410 7.96 4.63 -21.91
N ILE A 411 8.30 4.51 -20.63
CA ILE A 411 9.18 5.42 -19.89
C ILE A 411 10.13 4.56 -19.06
N ASP A 412 11.43 4.81 -19.19
CA ASP A 412 12.45 4.07 -18.46
C ASP A 412 12.39 4.39 -16.96
N LEU A 413 12.34 3.35 -16.13
CA LEU A 413 12.54 3.47 -14.70
C LEU A 413 14.02 3.76 -14.39
N PRO A 414 14.34 4.48 -13.29
CA PRO A 414 15.71 4.61 -12.80
C PRO A 414 16.40 3.25 -12.64
N LEU A 415 15.63 2.23 -12.24
CA LEU A 415 16.05 0.84 -12.21
C LEU A 415 15.17 0.00 -13.17
N LEU A 416 15.71 -0.28 -14.35
CA LEU A 416 15.03 -1.05 -15.42
C LEU A 416 14.72 -2.51 -15.05
N THR A 417 15.55 -3.12 -14.20
CA THR A 417 15.45 -4.53 -13.80
C THR A 417 15.26 -4.64 -12.30
N TYR A 418 14.32 -5.45 -11.84
CA TYR A 418 14.16 -5.70 -10.41
C TYR A 418 15.38 -6.42 -9.83
N ILE A 419 16.06 -5.77 -8.88
CA ILE A 419 17.21 -6.32 -8.14
C ILE A 419 16.86 -6.23 -6.64
N PRO A 420 16.25 -7.26 -6.05
CA PRO A 420 15.72 -7.18 -4.69
C PRO A 420 16.79 -6.82 -3.64
N GLN A 421 18.00 -7.34 -3.80
CA GLN A 421 19.09 -7.16 -2.84
C GLN A 421 19.63 -5.72 -2.83
N LEU A 422 19.46 -4.97 -3.92
CA LEU A 422 20.05 -3.64 -4.05
C LEU A 422 19.51 -2.67 -2.99
N ALA A 423 18.23 -2.74 -2.64
CA ALA A 423 17.64 -1.91 -1.59
C ALA A 423 18.31 -2.16 -0.22
N HIS A 424 18.57 -3.42 0.11
CA HIS A 424 19.24 -3.81 1.34
C HIS A 424 20.71 -3.41 1.35
N ILE A 425 21.42 -3.64 0.23
CA ILE A 425 22.81 -3.20 0.08
C ILE A 425 22.90 -1.67 0.27
N LEU A 426 22.05 -0.89 -0.42
CA LEU A 426 22.02 0.56 -0.29
C LEU A 426 21.74 1.02 1.15
N SER A 427 20.89 0.31 1.89
CA SER A 427 20.57 0.64 3.28
C SER A 427 21.68 0.26 4.27
N SER A 428 22.47 -0.77 3.94
CA SER A 428 23.48 -1.35 4.85
C SER A 428 24.88 -0.77 4.65
N VAL A 429 25.16 -0.16 3.49
CA VAL A 429 26.46 0.42 3.20
C VAL A 429 26.56 1.81 3.83
N HIS A 430 27.59 2.02 4.67
CA HIS A 430 27.93 3.32 5.21
C HIS A 430 29.39 3.67 4.88
N GLY A 431 29.58 4.67 4.02
CA GLY A 431 30.90 5.19 3.65
C GLY A 431 31.39 6.31 4.56
N THR A 432 32.70 6.33 4.84
CA THR A 432 33.40 7.42 5.50
C THR A 432 34.59 7.84 4.64
N PHE A 433 34.71 9.15 4.38
CA PHE A 433 35.68 9.72 3.43
C PHE A 433 36.44 10.88 4.08
N GLN A 434 37.29 10.57 5.07
CA GLN A 434 38.04 11.59 5.83
C GLN A 434 39.54 11.56 5.50
N ASP A 435 40.24 10.53 5.97
CA ASP A 435 41.67 10.28 5.75
C ASP A 435 41.90 9.25 4.63
N ARG A 436 40.99 8.27 4.54
CA ARG A 436 40.94 7.21 3.54
C ARG A 436 39.49 6.95 3.15
N ILE A 437 39.30 6.18 2.09
CA ILE A 437 37.99 5.67 1.71
C ILE A 437 37.69 4.44 2.55
N LYS A 438 36.74 4.56 3.46
CA LYS A 438 36.27 3.47 4.33
C LYS A 438 34.81 3.21 4.05
N PHE A 439 34.38 1.96 4.09
CA PHE A 439 32.95 1.66 4.18
C PHE A 439 32.69 0.46 5.07
N THR A 440 31.49 0.45 5.64
CA THR A 440 30.95 -0.70 6.35
C THR A 440 29.77 -1.24 5.59
N VAL A 441 29.55 -2.55 5.69
CA VAL A 441 28.41 -3.24 5.09
C VAL A 441 28.13 -4.53 5.87
N ALA A 442 26.87 -4.95 5.97
CA ALA A 442 26.56 -6.23 6.62
C ALA A 442 27.26 -7.39 5.89
N GLU A 443 27.77 -8.37 6.64
CA GLU A 443 28.56 -9.50 6.12
C GLU A 443 27.84 -10.24 4.98
N GLN A 444 26.52 -10.42 5.10
CA GLN A 444 25.69 -11.08 4.08
C GLN A 444 25.66 -10.35 2.73
N TRP A 445 25.96 -9.05 2.72
CA TRP A 445 26.06 -8.22 1.52
C TRP A 445 27.51 -8.02 1.09
N TYR A 446 28.48 -8.33 1.94
CA TYR A 446 29.91 -8.20 1.64
C TYR A 446 30.44 -9.33 0.77
N THR A 447 30.28 -10.58 1.23
CA THR A 447 30.93 -11.74 0.62
C THR A 447 30.38 -12.19 -0.73
N PRO A 448 29.09 -11.99 -1.12
CA PRO A 448 28.63 -12.41 -2.43
C PRO A 448 28.78 -11.34 -3.52
N TYR A 449 29.21 -10.12 -3.17
CA TYR A 449 29.15 -8.96 -4.04
C TYR A 449 30.53 -8.37 -4.32
N ARG A 450 30.65 -7.79 -5.52
CA ARG A 450 31.81 -7.02 -5.92
C ARG A 450 31.59 -5.55 -5.62
N TYR A 451 32.53 -4.95 -4.89
CA TYR A 451 32.58 -3.52 -4.61
C TYR A 451 33.77 -2.89 -5.31
N GLU A 452 33.54 -1.77 -5.98
CA GLU A 452 34.57 -0.98 -6.64
C GLU A 452 34.73 0.36 -5.93
N ILE A 453 35.95 0.64 -5.48
CA ILE A 453 36.30 1.89 -4.83
C ILE A 453 37.02 2.75 -5.86
N THR A 454 36.40 3.87 -6.23
CA THR A 454 36.97 4.81 -7.19
C THR A 454 37.37 6.10 -6.51
N LEU A 455 38.47 6.70 -6.95
CA LEU A 455 38.94 8.03 -6.57
C LEU A 455 39.16 8.85 -7.85
N ASN A 456 38.49 9.99 -7.99
CA ASN A 456 38.53 10.88 -9.15
C ASN A 456 38.29 10.12 -10.48
N GLY A 457 37.32 9.19 -10.45
CA GLY A 457 36.97 8.33 -11.58
C GLY A 457 37.88 7.12 -11.81
N ALA A 458 39.04 7.03 -11.15
CA ALA A 458 39.96 5.90 -11.27
C ALA A 458 39.67 4.81 -10.22
N LEU A 459 39.66 3.54 -10.63
CA LEU A 459 39.55 2.40 -9.71
C LEU A 459 40.84 2.29 -8.87
N VAL A 460 40.73 2.45 -7.56
CA VAL A 460 41.90 2.40 -6.64
C VAL A 460 41.93 1.15 -5.77
N ALA A 461 40.77 0.55 -5.52
CA ALA A 461 40.64 -0.69 -4.78
C ALA A 461 39.34 -1.38 -5.17
N TRP A 462 39.26 -2.68 -4.93
CA TRP A 462 38.04 -3.44 -5.10
C TRP A 462 37.98 -4.59 -4.11
N VAL A 463 36.75 -5.01 -3.83
CA VAL A 463 36.44 -6.25 -3.13
C VAL A 463 35.68 -7.12 -4.10
N ASP A 464 36.02 -8.39 -4.21
CA ASP A 464 35.24 -9.37 -4.95
C ASP A 464 35.18 -10.66 -4.15
N ASN A 465 33.96 -11.13 -3.91
CA ASN A 465 33.70 -12.30 -3.09
C ASN A 465 34.40 -12.28 -1.69
N GLY A 466 34.48 -11.10 -1.07
CA GLY A 466 35.20 -10.88 0.20
C GLY A 466 36.73 -10.79 0.10
N GLU A 467 37.31 -10.95 -1.09
CA GLU A 467 38.74 -10.75 -1.33
C GLU A 467 39.03 -9.27 -1.64
N CYS A 468 39.88 -8.65 -0.84
CA CYS A 468 40.27 -7.24 -1.00
C CYS A 468 41.54 -7.11 -1.86
N VAL A 469 41.52 -6.20 -2.83
CA VAL A 469 42.71 -5.76 -3.57
C VAL A 469 42.82 -4.24 -3.51
N GLY A 470 43.98 -3.75 -3.06
CA GLY A 470 44.20 -2.32 -2.82
C GLY A 470 43.50 -1.79 -1.55
N CYS A 471 43.05 -2.69 -0.68
CA CYS A 471 42.35 -2.40 0.56
C CYS A 471 42.65 -3.44 1.64
N GLU A 472 42.35 -3.09 2.88
CA GLU A 472 42.28 -4.01 4.01
C GLU A 472 40.81 -4.20 4.40
N ALA A 473 40.42 -5.43 4.71
CA ALA A 473 39.08 -5.74 5.18
C ALA A 473 39.10 -6.67 6.40
N ARG A 474 38.17 -6.45 7.32
CA ARG A 474 37.91 -7.33 8.46
C ARG A 474 36.42 -7.46 8.71
N ILE A 475 36.00 -8.59 9.24
CA ILE A 475 34.61 -8.83 9.65
C ILE A 475 34.58 -8.90 11.17
N GLU A 476 33.71 -8.09 11.78
CA GLU A 476 33.52 -8.02 13.22
C GLU A 476 32.02 -7.89 13.49
N GLU A 477 31.49 -8.77 14.36
CA GLU A 477 30.07 -8.79 14.73
C GLU A 477 29.08 -8.79 13.54
N GLY A 478 29.42 -9.48 12.45
CA GLY A 478 28.57 -9.57 11.25
C GLY A 478 28.60 -8.32 10.35
N ILE A 479 29.55 -7.41 10.57
CA ILE A 479 29.78 -6.22 9.74
C ILE A 479 31.18 -6.32 9.13
N ALA A 480 31.26 -6.15 7.81
CA ALA A 480 32.52 -6.00 7.11
C ALA A 480 32.97 -4.53 7.13
N TYR A 481 34.19 -4.30 7.58
CA TYR A 481 34.87 -3.01 7.58
C TYR A 481 35.94 -3.04 6.50
N VAL A 482 35.82 -2.17 5.50
CA VAL A 482 36.73 -2.09 4.36
C VAL A 482 37.41 -0.74 4.34
N GLU A 483 38.73 -0.72 4.17
CA GLU A 483 39.56 0.48 4.13
C GLU A 483 40.50 0.44 2.92
N ALA A 484 40.39 1.42 2.02
CA ALA A 484 41.28 1.54 0.87
C ALA A 484 42.69 1.99 1.30
N SER A 485 43.71 1.38 0.68
CA SER A 485 45.12 1.74 0.91
C SER A 485 45.50 3.11 0.32
N THR A 486 44.66 3.67 -0.54
CA THR A 486 44.85 5.01 -1.14
C THR A 486 44.30 6.09 -0.20
N PRO A 487 45.10 7.11 0.18
CA PRO A 487 44.62 8.24 0.97
C PRO A 487 43.66 9.11 0.15
N ILE A 488 42.75 9.82 0.83
CA ILE A 488 41.88 10.81 0.21
C ILE A 488 42.27 12.21 0.71
N SER A 489 42.20 13.20 -0.17
CA SER A 489 42.44 14.61 0.14
C SER A 489 41.13 15.41 0.05
N GLU A 490 41.13 16.60 0.66
CA GLU A 490 40.03 17.54 0.50
C GLU A 490 39.85 17.91 -0.99
N GLY A 491 38.62 17.80 -1.49
CA GLY A 491 38.30 18.04 -2.90
C GLY A 491 38.16 16.78 -3.76
N ASP A 492 38.67 15.63 -3.30
CA ASP A 492 38.57 14.40 -4.06
C ASP A 492 37.11 13.89 -4.22
N GLU A 493 36.86 13.22 -5.33
CA GLU A 493 35.62 12.52 -5.65
C GLU A 493 35.81 11.02 -5.44
N ALA A 494 35.43 10.54 -4.26
CA ALA A 494 35.46 9.12 -3.96
C ALA A 494 34.07 8.51 -4.03
N SER A 495 33.99 7.29 -4.55
CA SER A 495 32.75 6.50 -4.52
C SER A 495 33.03 5.03 -4.29
N VAL A 496 32.11 4.40 -3.58
CA VAL A 496 32.01 2.95 -3.47
C VAL A 496 30.81 2.56 -4.31
N LYS A 497 31.04 1.67 -5.27
CA LYS A 497 30.01 1.13 -6.15
C LYS A 497 29.89 -0.36 -5.94
N VAL A 498 28.68 -0.90 -5.98
CA VAL A 498 28.43 -2.34 -5.96
C VAL A 498 28.04 -2.84 -7.34
N VAL A 499 28.54 -3.99 -7.75
CA VAL A 499 28.03 -4.70 -8.93
C VAL A 499 26.82 -5.53 -8.49
N ALA A 500 25.63 -5.15 -8.95
CA ALA A 500 24.39 -5.88 -8.72
C ALA A 500 23.63 -6.02 -10.04
N GLY A 501 23.01 -7.17 -10.32
CA GLY A 501 22.29 -7.39 -11.58
C GLY A 501 23.11 -7.11 -12.86
N GLY A 502 24.43 -7.29 -12.79
CA GLY A 502 25.35 -7.02 -13.92
C GLY A 502 25.67 -5.54 -14.18
N LYS A 503 25.29 -4.62 -13.29
CA LYS A 503 25.54 -3.17 -13.40
C LYS A 503 26.18 -2.62 -12.12
N LEU A 504 26.88 -1.49 -12.25
CA LEU A 504 27.46 -0.75 -11.13
C LEU A 504 26.47 0.27 -10.57
N TYR A 505 26.25 0.22 -9.25
CA TYR A 505 25.42 1.18 -8.52
C TYR A 505 26.26 1.87 -7.45
N ALA A 506 26.23 3.19 -7.41
CA ALA A 506 26.85 3.92 -6.31
C ALA A 506 26.09 3.65 -5.00
N VAL A 507 26.80 3.19 -3.97
CA VAL A 507 26.24 2.85 -2.65
C VAL A 507 26.71 3.81 -1.56
N ALA A 508 27.87 4.43 -1.76
CA ALA A 508 28.33 5.54 -0.95
C ALA A 508 29.26 6.41 -1.78
N SER A 509 29.27 7.71 -1.54
CA SER A 509 30.24 8.60 -2.15
C SER A 509 30.50 9.82 -1.27
N THR A 510 31.55 10.57 -1.59
CA THR A 510 31.74 11.91 -1.02
C THR A 510 30.57 12.85 -1.34
N ALA A 511 29.72 12.49 -2.31
CA ALA A 511 28.51 13.21 -2.65
C ALA A 511 27.28 12.90 -1.77
N SER A 512 27.25 11.75 -1.09
CA SER A 512 26.13 11.38 -0.22
C SER A 512 26.07 12.17 1.10
N ARG A 513 27.11 12.96 1.42
CA ARG A 513 27.23 13.89 2.58
C ARG A 513 26.25 13.59 3.75
N PRO A 514 26.38 12.47 4.48
CA PRO A 514 25.32 11.97 5.38
C PRO A 514 24.97 12.93 6.53
N ILE A 515 25.95 13.68 7.04
CA ILE A 515 25.72 14.72 8.07
C ILE A 515 24.87 15.87 7.49
N LEU A 516 25.12 16.26 6.24
CA LEU A 516 24.31 17.27 5.55
C LEU A 516 22.89 16.74 5.35
N LEU A 517 22.72 15.50 4.88
CA LEU A 517 21.38 14.89 4.73
C LEU A 517 20.62 14.83 6.04
N PHE A 518 21.27 14.45 7.14
CA PHE A 518 20.67 14.46 8.48
C PHE A 518 20.16 15.85 8.86
N ASN A 519 20.97 16.88 8.67
CA ASN A 519 20.59 18.27 8.95
C ASN A 519 19.46 18.78 8.04
N ILE A 520 19.41 18.32 6.78
CA ILE A 520 18.33 18.62 5.84
C ILE A 520 17.02 17.93 6.27
N LYS A 521 17.06 16.64 6.64
CA LYS A 521 15.88 15.92 7.14
C LYS A 521 15.33 16.55 8.42
N ALA A 522 16.20 17.05 9.29
CA ALA A 522 15.83 17.78 10.51
C ALA A 522 15.16 19.15 10.25
N LEU A 523 15.01 19.59 8.99
CA LEU A 523 14.18 20.73 8.63
C LEU A 523 12.68 20.41 8.68
N PHE A 524 12.31 19.13 8.58
CA PHE A 524 10.94 18.69 8.47
C PHE A 524 10.40 18.16 9.80
N THR A 525 9.09 18.01 9.91
CA THR A 525 8.41 17.45 11.10
C THR A 525 8.45 15.93 11.15
N ASP A 526 8.48 15.28 9.99
CA ASP A 526 8.46 13.82 9.83
C ASP A 526 9.19 13.37 8.55
N ASP A 527 9.25 12.05 8.33
CA ASP A 527 9.91 11.44 7.17
C ASP A 527 9.17 11.67 5.83
N ARG A 528 7.92 12.16 5.84
CA ARG A 528 7.19 12.53 4.61
C ARG A 528 7.71 13.85 4.05
N CYS A 529 8.37 14.66 4.87
CA CYS A 529 8.97 15.93 4.48
C CYS A 529 7.95 16.90 3.84
N THR A 530 6.73 16.94 4.37
CA THR A 530 5.60 17.75 3.85
C THR A 530 5.41 19.05 4.59
N GLU A 531 5.92 19.14 5.82
CA GLU A 531 5.88 20.31 6.67
C GLU A 531 7.25 20.60 7.28
N LEU A 532 7.58 21.89 7.38
CA LEU A 532 8.77 22.36 8.08
C LEU A 532 8.57 22.35 9.58
N SER A 533 9.59 21.90 10.30
CA SER A 533 9.69 22.03 11.75
C SER A 533 9.49 23.50 12.21
N PRO A 534 8.96 23.73 13.42
CA PRO A 534 8.83 25.08 13.97
C PRO A 534 10.18 25.81 14.02
N GLY A 535 10.18 27.11 13.66
CA GLY A 535 11.36 27.96 13.77
C GLY A 535 12.40 27.83 12.65
N ILE A 536 12.12 27.11 11.55
CA ILE A 536 12.98 27.14 10.35
C ILE A 536 12.94 28.54 9.71
N THR A 537 14.11 29.08 9.38
CA THR A 537 14.30 30.43 8.81
C THR A 537 15.09 30.40 7.51
N GLN A 538 14.99 31.47 6.71
CA GLN A 538 15.76 31.61 5.46
C GLN A 538 17.28 31.50 5.68
N PRO A 539 17.90 32.17 6.69
CA PRO A 539 19.34 32.03 6.93
C PRO A 539 19.77 30.59 7.24
N ARG A 540 18.93 29.78 7.90
CA ARG A 540 19.23 28.36 8.14
C ARG A 540 19.25 27.57 6.83
N LEU A 541 18.34 27.86 5.91
CA LEU A 541 18.34 27.24 4.57
C LEU A 541 19.55 27.70 3.77
N ASP A 542 19.90 28.99 3.80
CA ASP A 542 21.03 29.54 3.06
C ASP A 542 22.35 28.87 3.46
N VAL A 543 22.55 28.61 4.76
CA VAL A 543 23.73 27.87 5.26
C VAL A 543 23.76 26.44 4.71
N LEU A 544 22.62 25.76 4.66
CA LEU A 544 22.56 24.40 4.14
C LEU A 544 22.75 24.36 2.61
N PHE A 545 22.22 25.35 1.89
CA PHE A 545 22.48 25.51 0.46
C PHE A 545 23.94 25.89 0.18
N SER A 546 24.60 26.73 0.99
CA SER A 546 26.03 27.02 0.80
C SER A 546 26.92 25.81 1.04
N ASN A 547 26.41 24.83 1.79
CA ASN A 547 27.07 23.54 2.00
C ASN A 547 26.69 22.51 0.92
N LEU A 548 25.72 22.83 0.06
CA LEU A 548 25.34 22.03 -1.10
C LEU A 548 26.27 22.39 -2.26
N ASP A 549 26.97 21.38 -2.75
CA ASP A 549 27.83 21.48 -3.92
C ASP A 549 27.15 20.62 -5.00
N GLU A 550 26.42 21.24 -5.94
CA GLU A 550 25.52 20.50 -6.85
C GLU A 550 26.27 19.49 -7.73
N ASP A 551 27.53 19.77 -8.08
CA ASP A 551 28.38 18.84 -8.82
C ASP A 551 28.85 17.67 -7.97
N ARG A 552 28.91 17.86 -6.64
CA ARG A 552 29.44 16.92 -5.66
C ARG A 552 28.42 16.51 -4.61
N THR A 553 27.12 16.60 -4.85
CA THR A 553 26.07 16.12 -3.93
C THR A 553 25.03 15.33 -4.68
N ASP A 554 24.48 14.28 -4.04
CA ASP A 554 23.41 13.52 -4.68
C ASP A 554 22.12 14.35 -4.84
N GLU A 555 21.28 13.91 -5.77
CA GLU A 555 20.05 14.61 -6.13
C GLU A 555 19.08 14.74 -4.93
N LEU A 556 19.13 13.84 -3.95
CA LEU A 556 18.22 13.86 -2.81
C LEU A 556 18.45 15.08 -1.92
N HIS A 557 19.70 15.48 -1.68
CA HIS A 557 20.02 16.67 -0.89
C HIS A 557 19.41 17.92 -1.51
N GLY A 558 19.69 18.12 -2.80
CA GLY A 558 19.18 19.25 -3.56
C GLY A 558 17.65 19.26 -3.56
N ARG A 559 17.01 18.12 -3.86
CA ARG A 559 15.55 18.01 -3.87
C ARG A 559 14.89 18.37 -2.54
N LEU A 560 15.38 17.81 -1.43
CA LEU A 560 14.82 18.10 -0.10
C LEU A 560 15.05 19.56 0.31
N LEU A 561 16.20 20.16 0.02
CA LEU A 561 16.44 21.59 0.29
C LEU A 561 15.54 22.49 -0.56
N ASN A 562 15.38 22.18 -1.84
CA ASN A 562 14.46 22.89 -2.72
C ASN A 562 13.01 22.77 -2.23
N ARG A 563 12.61 21.60 -1.73
CA ARG A 563 11.31 21.39 -1.08
C ARG A 563 11.16 22.26 0.17
N ALA A 564 12.15 22.26 1.06
CA ALA A 564 12.14 23.08 2.26
C ALA A 564 12.05 24.58 1.93
N GLN A 565 12.81 25.04 0.94
CA GLN A 565 12.78 26.42 0.45
C GLN A 565 11.41 26.80 -0.09
N ARG A 566 10.80 25.93 -0.90
CA ARG A 566 9.46 26.13 -1.43
C ARG A 566 8.43 26.23 -0.31
N LEU A 567 8.45 25.32 0.67
CA LEU A 567 7.53 25.34 1.81
C LEU A 567 7.67 26.61 2.65
N LEU A 568 8.91 27.06 2.90
CA LEU A 568 9.17 28.31 3.63
C LEU A 568 8.58 29.52 2.89
N LEU A 569 8.80 29.60 1.58
CA LEU A 569 8.26 30.68 0.74
C LEU A 569 6.73 30.61 0.63
N GLN A 570 6.15 29.42 0.54
CA GLN A 570 4.69 29.27 0.50
C GLN A 570 4.04 29.77 1.79
N LYS A 571 4.67 29.57 2.95
CA LYS A 571 4.18 30.09 4.25
C LYS A 571 4.14 31.62 4.33
N THR A 572 4.78 32.36 3.41
CA THR A 572 4.67 33.83 3.40
C THR A 572 3.37 34.31 2.78
N ILE A 573 2.73 33.52 1.90
CA ILE A 573 1.50 33.90 1.20
C ILE A 573 0.29 33.39 2.00
N ARG A 574 -0.53 34.32 2.47
CA ARG A 574 -1.83 34.03 3.09
C ARG A 574 -2.87 33.68 2.03
N SER A 575 -2.98 34.51 0.99
CA SER A 575 -3.97 34.28 -0.06
C SER A 575 -3.62 34.98 -1.37
N VAL A 576 -4.19 34.46 -2.46
CA VAL A 576 -4.08 35.05 -3.80
C VAL A 576 -5.48 35.23 -4.38
N ILE A 577 -5.72 36.39 -4.99
CA ILE A 577 -6.94 36.72 -5.73
C ILE A 577 -6.54 37.07 -7.15
N VAL A 578 -7.08 36.35 -8.12
CA VAL A 578 -6.95 36.63 -9.55
C VAL A 578 -8.33 37.00 -10.08
N SER A 579 -8.47 38.12 -10.75
CA SER A 579 -9.76 38.57 -11.29
C SER A 579 -9.60 39.27 -12.64
N ALA A 580 -10.73 39.61 -13.26
CA ALA A 580 -10.74 40.36 -14.51
C ALA A 580 -10.19 41.80 -14.37
N GLY A 581 -10.06 42.34 -13.16
CA GLY A 581 -9.64 43.72 -12.93
C GLY A 581 -8.37 43.91 -12.10
N LEU A 582 -7.90 42.88 -11.40
CA LEU A 582 -6.70 42.94 -10.56
C LEU A 582 -6.14 41.56 -10.24
N VAL A 583 -4.85 41.54 -9.90
CA VAL A 583 -4.17 40.45 -9.18
C VAL A 583 -3.77 40.97 -7.80
N GLN A 584 -4.10 40.23 -6.74
CA GLN A 584 -3.77 40.56 -5.36
C GLN A 584 -3.11 39.37 -4.65
N VAL A 585 -2.02 39.64 -3.94
CA VAL A 585 -1.32 38.70 -3.07
C VAL A 585 -1.34 39.27 -1.66
N THR A 586 -1.92 38.54 -0.72
CA THR A 586 -1.92 38.91 0.70
C THR A 586 -0.90 38.04 1.41
N PHE A 587 0.03 38.66 2.15
CA PHE A 587 1.08 37.98 2.90
C PHE A 587 0.68 37.77 4.36
N GLU A 588 1.19 36.69 4.97
CA GLU A 588 0.85 36.27 6.34
C GLU A 588 1.45 37.19 7.41
N GLY A 589 2.61 37.79 7.12
CA GLY A 589 3.34 38.70 8.00
C GLY A 589 4.40 39.45 7.21
N GLU A 590 5.38 40.08 7.87
CA GLU A 590 6.39 40.89 7.17
C GLU A 590 7.55 40.08 6.55
N ALA A 591 7.57 38.76 6.73
CA ALA A 591 8.64 37.88 6.23
C ALA A 591 8.79 37.95 4.69
N PHE A 592 7.76 38.32 3.93
CA PHE A 592 7.91 38.51 2.48
C PHE A 592 8.89 39.63 2.11
N LYS A 593 9.14 40.60 3.01
CA LYS A 593 10.05 41.72 2.73
C LYS A 593 11.52 41.29 2.58
N SER A 594 11.87 40.04 2.91
CA SER A 594 13.21 39.51 2.68
C SER A 594 13.41 38.84 1.31
N HIS A 595 12.37 38.74 0.48
CA HIS A 595 12.41 38.02 -0.79
C HIS A 595 11.87 38.87 -1.94
N ASP A 596 12.28 38.50 -3.16
CA ASP A 596 11.79 39.13 -4.37
C ASP A 596 10.66 38.28 -4.95
N TYR A 597 9.49 38.88 -5.18
CA TYR A 597 8.34 38.23 -5.78
C TYR A 597 8.07 38.78 -7.17
N THR A 598 7.57 37.91 -8.05
CA THR A 598 7.18 38.30 -9.40
C THR A 598 5.79 37.76 -9.71
N ILE A 599 4.92 38.62 -10.24
CA ILE A 599 3.68 38.21 -10.91
C ILE A 599 4.01 38.10 -12.39
N ILE A 600 3.88 36.90 -12.94
CA ILE A 600 4.12 36.61 -14.36
C ILE A 600 2.78 36.44 -15.06
N PHE A 601 2.59 37.24 -16.09
CA PHE A 601 1.48 37.17 -17.05
C PHE A 601 2.03 37.65 -18.39
N GLY A 602 2.37 36.70 -19.27
CA GLY A 602 3.16 36.98 -20.47
C GLY A 602 4.60 37.41 -20.18
N ALA A 603 5.27 37.97 -21.20
CA ALA A 603 6.60 38.57 -21.08
C ALA A 603 6.54 40.01 -21.62
N PRO A 604 7.10 41.03 -20.93
CA PRO A 604 7.85 41.00 -19.66
C PRO A 604 6.98 40.71 -18.41
N PRO A 605 7.58 40.57 -17.20
CA PRO A 605 6.82 40.38 -15.96
C PRO A 605 5.73 41.43 -15.73
N TYR A 606 4.62 41.03 -15.13
CA TYR A 606 3.43 41.87 -14.97
C TYR A 606 3.55 42.85 -13.80
N ALA A 607 4.21 42.43 -12.74
CA ALA A 607 4.63 43.24 -11.60
C ALA A 607 5.76 42.53 -10.84
N THR A 608 6.62 43.31 -10.18
CA THR A 608 7.62 42.78 -9.23
C THR A 608 7.43 43.43 -7.85
N LEU A 609 7.84 42.71 -6.82
CA LEU A 609 7.90 43.18 -5.44
C LEU A 609 9.28 42.83 -4.90
N GLU A 610 10.20 43.77 -4.98
CA GLU A 610 11.60 43.59 -4.61
C GLU A 610 11.77 43.96 -3.15
N LYS A 611 11.96 42.98 -2.26
CA LYS A 611 12.11 43.20 -0.81
C LYS A 611 11.05 44.13 -0.20
N GLY A 612 9.80 43.99 -0.68
CA GLY A 612 8.66 44.83 -0.26
C GLY A 612 8.50 46.15 -1.01
N TYR A 613 9.34 46.45 -2.01
CA TYR A 613 9.19 47.63 -2.87
C TYR A 613 8.46 47.23 -4.17
N PRO A 614 7.21 47.68 -4.38
CA PRO A 614 6.43 47.30 -5.56
C PRO A 614 6.87 48.06 -6.81
N ASN A 615 6.94 47.37 -7.94
CA ASN A 615 7.14 47.95 -9.28
C ASN A 615 5.96 47.58 -10.19
N GLY A 616 5.43 48.56 -10.90
CA GLY A 616 4.21 48.43 -11.70
C GLY A 616 2.96 48.11 -10.88
N SER A 617 3.00 48.22 -9.55
CA SER A 617 1.98 47.72 -8.61
C SER A 617 1.96 48.57 -7.33
N GLU A 618 1.08 48.25 -6.40
CA GLU A 618 0.93 48.92 -5.10
C GLU A 618 1.04 47.90 -3.95
N LEU A 619 1.61 48.30 -2.82
CA LEU A 619 1.64 47.52 -1.59
C LEU A 619 0.92 48.32 -0.51
N ILE A 620 -0.20 47.80 -0.01
CA ILE A 620 -0.98 48.38 1.09
C ILE A 620 -0.93 47.40 2.25
N ASP A 621 -0.31 47.81 3.35
CA ASP A 621 0.05 46.91 4.47
C ASP A 621 0.83 45.67 3.98
N ASN A 622 0.27 44.48 4.17
CA ASN A 622 0.82 43.21 3.68
C ASN A 622 0.12 42.71 2.41
N THR A 623 -0.53 43.60 1.67
CA THR A 623 -1.33 43.26 0.48
C THR A 623 -0.72 43.90 -0.77
N TRP A 624 -0.13 43.06 -1.63
CA TRP A 624 0.44 43.45 -2.91
C TRP A 624 -0.61 43.37 -4.00
N ILE A 625 -0.89 44.50 -4.65
CA ILE A 625 -1.99 44.70 -5.58
C ILE A 625 -1.45 45.18 -6.91
N ARG A 626 -1.79 44.48 -7.98
CA ARG A 626 -1.56 44.90 -9.35
C ARG A 626 -2.90 45.17 -10.03
N PRO A 627 -3.28 46.45 -10.22
CA PRO A 627 -4.45 46.81 -11.00
C PRO A 627 -4.24 46.47 -12.48
N GLY A 628 -5.27 45.90 -13.11
CA GLY A 628 -5.25 45.46 -14.50
C GLY A 628 -5.66 43.99 -14.64
N GLY A 629 -6.46 43.72 -15.67
CA GLY A 629 -6.96 42.38 -15.95
C GLY A 629 -5.92 41.48 -16.61
N VAL A 630 -6.01 40.18 -16.28
CA VAL A 630 -5.15 39.11 -16.82
C VAL A 630 -5.92 38.14 -17.74
N GLY A 631 -7.13 38.49 -18.17
CA GLY A 631 -7.93 37.70 -19.11
C GLY A 631 -8.04 36.22 -18.73
N HIS A 632 -7.91 35.33 -19.72
CA HIS A 632 -7.97 33.87 -19.51
C HIS A 632 -6.61 33.20 -19.35
N GLN A 633 -5.49 33.94 -19.47
CA GLN A 633 -4.17 33.31 -19.41
C GLN A 633 -3.79 32.98 -17.97
N GLU A 634 -2.84 32.06 -17.83
CA GLU A 634 -2.28 31.68 -16.55
C GLU A 634 -1.46 32.83 -15.95
N VAL A 635 -1.70 33.07 -14.66
CA VAL A 635 -0.91 33.95 -13.81
C VAL A 635 -0.13 33.07 -12.85
N THR A 636 1.18 33.26 -12.81
CA THR A 636 2.04 32.62 -11.81
C THR A 636 2.60 33.67 -10.85
N ILE A 637 2.69 33.30 -9.58
CA ILE A 637 3.42 34.06 -8.58
C ILE A 637 4.65 33.24 -8.23
N THR A 638 5.81 33.85 -8.44
CA THR A 638 7.08 33.25 -8.11
C THR A 638 7.78 34.07 -7.03
N ALA A 639 8.67 33.40 -6.29
CA ALA A 639 9.59 34.06 -5.37
C ALA A 639 11.01 33.55 -5.59
N VAL A 640 11.97 34.44 -5.40
CA VAL A 640 13.39 34.12 -5.42
C VAL A 640 13.79 33.62 -4.03
N GLY A 641 14.28 32.38 -3.94
CA GLY A 641 14.87 31.84 -2.73
C GLY A 641 16.26 32.43 -2.46
N GLY A 642 16.83 32.17 -1.28
CA GLY A 642 18.09 32.82 -0.86
C GLY A 642 19.31 32.58 -1.77
N ILE A 643 19.30 31.51 -2.58
CA ILE A 643 20.32 31.22 -3.59
C ILE A 643 20.02 31.74 -5.00
N GLY A 644 19.03 32.62 -5.18
CA GLY A 644 18.68 33.17 -6.49
C GLY A 644 17.81 32.27 -7.37
N LYS A 645 17.56 31.01 -6.96
CA LYS A 645 16.62 30.12 -7.64
C LYS A 645 15.19 30.61 -7.47
N THR A 646 14.41 30.55 -8.55
CA THR A 646 13.00 30.97 -8.56
C THR A 646 12.07 29.79 -8.29
N TYR A 647 11.09 29.99 -7.42
CA TYR A 647 10.10 28.98 -7.03
C TYR A 647 8.69 29.48 -7.36
N THR A 648 7.89 28.66 -8.04
CA THR A 648 6.46 28.94 -8.27
C THR A 648 5.67 28.63 -6.99
N LEU A 649 5.06 29.66 -6.43
CA LEU A 649 4.27 29.57 -5.18
C LEU A 649 2.77 29.46 -5.46
N PHE A 650 2.31 30.02 -6.57
CA PHE A 650 0.93 29.96 -7.02
C PHE A 650 0.87 29.93 -8.55
N SER A 651 -0.11 29.20 -9.08
CA SER A 651 -0.52 29.30 -10.48
C SER A 651 -2.04 29.25 -10.60
N GLY A 652 -2.63 30.13 -11.40
CA GLY A 652 -4.07 30.14 -11.63
C GLY A 652 -4.50 31.17 -12.67
N ASN A 653 -5.77 31.14 -13.06
CA ASN A 653 -6.34 32.08 -14.02
C ASN A 653 -7.72 32.58 -13.53
N VAL A 654 -8.34 33.49 -14.27
CA VAL A 654 -9.64 34.07 -13.91
C VAL A 654 -10.76 33.02 -13.89
N GLU A 655 -10.73 32.00 -14.75
CA GLU A 655 -11.76 30.95 -14.74
C GLU A 655 -11.66 30.06 -13.49
N GLN A 656 -10.44 29.70 -13.09
CA GLN A 656 -10.21 28.99 -11.83
C GLN A 656 -10.61 29.83 -10.62
N ALA A 657 -10.34 31.14 -10.65
CA ALA A 657 -10.73 32.04 -9.57
C ALA A 657 -12.26 32.17 -9.44
N LYS A 658 -13.01 32.15 -10.55
CA LYS A 658 -14.49 32.09 -10.51
C LYS A 658 -15.00 30.82 -9.83
N ILE A 659 -14.32 29.69 -10.02
CA ILE A 659 -14.65 28.42 -9.36
C ILE A 659 -14.27 28.45 -7.88
N ALA A 660 -13.14 29.07 -7.52
CA ALA A 660 -12.69 29.20 -6.13
C ALA A 660 -13.61 30.10 -5.28
N LEU A 661 -14.28 31.08 -5.89
CA LEU A 661 -15.06 32.08 -5.17
C LEU A 661 -16.24 31.46 -4.37
N PRO A 662 -17.14 30.64 -4.96
CA PRO A 662 -18.17 29.95 -4.20
C PRO A 662 -17.64 29.08 -3.04
N ILE A 663 -16.47 28.46 -3.21
CA ILE A 663 -15.83 27.65 -2.16
C ILE A 663 -15.40 28.54 -1.00
N ARG A 664 -14.78 29.69 -1.29
CA ARG A 664 -14.40 30.67 -0.25
C ARG A 664 -15.62 31.24 0.46
N GLN A 665 -16.74 31.42 -0.23
CA GLN A 665 -17.99 31.94 0.32
C GLN A 665 -18.70 30.96 1.28
N LEU A 666 -18.24 29.71 1.38
CA LEU A 666 -18.69 28.80 2.43
C LEU A 666 -18.24 29.26 3.82
N PHE A 667 -17.19 30.06 3.92
CA PHE A 667 -16.54 30.43 5.17
C PHE A 667 -16.72 31.91 5.52
N THR A 668 -16.77 32.21 6.82
CA THR A 668 -16.89 33.60 7.30
C THR A 668 -15.61 34.41 7.14
N ASP A 669 -14.48 33.72 6.99
CA ASP A 669 -13.15 34.31 6.99
C ASP A 669 -12.15 33.37 6.29
N SER A 670 -10.93 33.88 6.05
CA SER A 670 -9.88 33.16 5.31
C SER A 670 -9.24 32.01 6.08
N THR A 671 -9.43 31.93 7.41
CA THR A 671 -8.89 30.82 8.23
C THR A 671 -9.75 29.57 8.13
N MET A 672 -10.93 29.64 7.49
CA MET A 672 -11.83 28.51 7.26
C MET A 672 -12.27 27.79 8.55
N THR A 673 -12.31 28.52 9.68
CA THR A 673 -12.66 27.95 10.99
C THR A 673 -14.17 27.91 11.22
N ARG A 674 -14.95 28.71 10.49
CA ARG A 674 -16.41 28.81 10.65
C ARG A 674 -17.12 28.92 9.30
N LEU A 675 -18.24 28.21 9.19
CA LEU A 675 -19.14 28.28 8.03
C LEU A 675 -20.06 29.51 8.10
N VAL A 676 -20.39 30.06 6.93
CA VAL A 676 -21.44 31.07 6.79
C VAL A 676 -22.80 30.46 7.12
N ALA A 677 -23.69 31.25 7.74
CA ALA A 677 -25.05 30.81 8.05
C ALA A 677 -25.80 30.37 6.78
N GLY A 678 -26.42 29.19 6.83
CA GLY A 678 -27.21 28.63 5.72
C GLY A 678 -26.44 27.72 4.77
N VAL A 679 -25.12 27.54 4.95
CA VAL A 679 -24.38 26.48 4.25
C VAL A 679 -24.95 25.12 4.64
N ASP A 680 -25.26 24.30 3.63
CA ASP A 680 -25.83 22.96 3.79
C ASP A 680 -25.07 21.91 2.96
N GLN A 681 -25.44 20.64 3.13
CA GLN A 681 -24.78 19.52 2.46
C GLN A 681 -24.90 19.61 0.94
N ALA A 682 -26.05 20.06 0.43
CA ALA A 682 -26.28 20.20 -1.01
C ALA A 682 -25.36 21.24 -1.65
N SER A 683 -25.07 22.33 -0.95
CA SER A 683 -24.15 23.37 -1.39
C SER A 683 -22.71 22.84 -1.48
N VAL A 684 -22.27 22.06 -0.49
CA VAL A 684 -20.92 21.44 -0.49
C VAL A 684 -20.81 20.38 -1.59
N ASP A 685 -21.80 19.50 -1.73
CA ASP A 685 -21.83 18.44 -2.76
C ASP A 685 -21.79 19.03 -4.18
N ALA A 686 -22.55 20.11 -4.44
CA ALA A 686 -22.57 20.77 -5.74
C ALA A 686 -21.20 21.39 -6.10
N LEU A 687 -20.46 21.89 -5.11
CA LEU A 687 -19.12 22.43 -5.32
C LEU A 687 -18.10 21.32 -5.57
N TYR A 688 -18.20 20.17 -4.89
CA TYR A 688 -17.41 19.00 -5.23
C TYR A 688 -17.62 18.60 -6.70
N MET A 689 -18.88 18.50 -7.15
CA MET A 689 -19.17 18.18 -8.56
C MET A 689 -18.60 19.20 -9.56
N THR A 690 -18.45 20.47 -9.15
CA THR A 690 -17.84 21.52 -9.99
C THR A 690 -16.32 21.41 -10.05
N VAL A 691 -15.70 20.95 -8.96
CA VAL A 691 -14.25 20.80 -8.83
C VAL A 691 -13.75 19.51 -9.45
N ASN A 692 -14.51 18.43 -9.39
CA ASN A 692 -14.04 17.10 -9.78
C ASN A 692 -14.13 16.92 -11.29
N GLY A 693 -13.02 16.52 -11.91
CA GLY A 693 -12.91 16.26 -13.35
C GLY A 693 -12.87 17.50 -14.23
N ASN A 694 -13.09 18.69 -13.67
CA ASN A 694 -13.15 19.93 -14.42
C ASN A 694 -11.78 20.25 -15.08
N PRO A 695 -11.70 20.28 -16.43
CA PRO A 695 -10.44 20.45 -17.14
C PRO A 695 -9.87 21.87 -17.04
N LEU A 696 -10.64 22.85 -16.54
CA LEU A 696 -10.16 24.22 -16.33
C LEU A 696 -9.34 24.37 -15.05
N ILE A 697 -9.41 23.41 -14.13
CA ILE A 697 -8.74 23.46 -12.84
C ILE A 697 -7.43 22.67 -12.93
N SER A 698 -6.31 23.32 -12.59
CA SER A 698 -5.02 22.64 -12.50
C SER A 698 -5.02 21.64 -11.35
N VAL A 699 -4.17 20.61 -11.43
CA VAL A 699 -4.04 19.57 -10.39
C VAL A 699 -3.80 20.19 -9.01
N THR A 700 -2.91 21.19 -8.93
CA THR A 700 -2.59 21.91 -7.69
C THR A 700 -3.80 22.64 -7.11
N ASN A 701 -4.56 23.36 -7.95
CA ASN A 701 -5.73 24.10 -7.49
C ASN A 701 -6.87 23.15 -7.13
N ARG A 702 -7.02 22.03 -7.85
CA ARG A 702 -8.02 21.01 -7.53
C ARG A 702 -7.76 20.40 -6.16
N ALA A 703 -6.50 20.07 -5.86
CA ALA A 703 -6.09 19.59 -4.55
C ALA A 703 -6.42 20.60 -3.43
N ALA A 704 -6.13 21.89 -3.64
CA ALA A 704 -6.46 22.95 -2.69
C ALA A 704 -7.98 23.11 -2.51
N TYR A 705 -8.75 23.17 -3.59
CA TYR A 705 -10.21 23.34 -3.55
C TYR A 705 -10.91 22.17 -2.88
N ARG A 706 -10.49 20.92 -3.17
CA ARG A 706 -10.99 19.73 -2.48
C ARG A 706 -10.64 19.73 -1.00
N SER A 707 -9.45 20.20 -0.62
CA SER A 707 -9.07 20.38 0.78
C SER A 707 -9.99 21.37 1.51
N TYR A 708 -10.27 22.52 0.89
CA TYR A 708 -11.21 23.50 1.45
C TYR A 708 -12.64 22.94 1.57
N LEU A 709 -13.10 22.19 0.57
CA LEU A 709 -14.39 21.52 0.64
C LEU A 709 -14.43 20.44 1.72
N ALA A 710 -13.31 19.73 1.97
CA ALA A 710 -13.23 18.76 3.05
C ALA A 710 -13.29 19.44 4.44
N ILE A 711 -12.69 20.62 4.58
CA ILE A 711 -12.83 21.45 5.80
C ILE A 711 -14.31 21.85 5.98
N ALA A 712 -14.96 22.34 4.92
CA ALA A 712 -16.38 22.71 4.98
C ALA A 712 -17.27 21.51 5.35
N GLN A 713 -17.00 20.34 4.74
CA GLN A 713 -17.68 19.09 5.04
C GLN A 713 -17.50 18.70 6.51
N SER A 714 -16.27 18.78 7.02
CA SER A 714 -15.96 18.46 8.41
C SER A 714 -16.69 19.38 9.40
N LEU A 715 -16.70 20.69 9.13
CA LEU A 715 -17.45 21.65 9.94
C LEU A 715 -18.96 21.37 9.92
N LEU A 716 -19.52 21.00 8.76
CA LEU A 716 -20.93 20.65 8.63
C LEU A 716 -21.27 19.36 9.39
N LEU A 717 -20.39 18.36 9.34
CA LEU A 717 -20.55 17.11 10.09
C LEU A 717 -20.50 17.34 11.60
N ARG A 718 -19.63 18.25 12.09
CA ARG A 718 -19.60 18.64 13.51
C ARG A 718 -20.93 19.23 13.99
N LEU A 719 -21.67 19.94 13.14
CA LEU A 719 -23.00 20.49 13.47
C LEU A 719 -24.08 19.41 13.63
N THR A 720 -23.82 18.15 13.30
CA THR A 720 -24.79 17.06 13.50
C THR A 720 -24.85 16.57 14.95
N VAL A 721 -23.88 16.96 15.78
CA VAL A 721 -23.84 16.65 17.22
C VAL A 721 -24.12 17.95 17.99
N ALA A 722 -24.92 17.86 19.04
CA ALA A 722 -25.23 18.95 19.97
C ALA A 722 -24.30 18.96 21.19
N LYS A 723 -24.04 17.77 21.76
CA LYS A 723 -23.08 17.55 22.85
C LYS A 723 -22.72 16.07 22.96
N VAL A 724 -21.57 15.79 23.56
CA VAL A 724 -21.15 14.45 23.99
C VAL A 724 -20.97 14.48 25.50
N VAL A 725 -21.51 13.47 26.19
CA VAL A 725 -21.38 13.29 27.64
C VAL A 725 -20.73 11.96 27.90
N ARG A 726 -19.57 11.97 28.57
CA ARG A 726 -18.86 10.77 28.97
C ARG A 726 -18.81 10.67 30.49
N THR A 727 -19.11 9.48 30.99
CA THR A 727 -18.92 9.06 32.37
C THR A 727 -17.94 7.90 32.41
N ASP A 728 -17.61 7.41 33.61
CA ASP A 728 -16.73 6.25 33.76
C ASP A 728 -17.28 5.00 33.05
N ASP A 729 -18.60 4.84 32.95
CA ASP A 729 -19.25 3.61 32.43
C ASP A 729 -20.00 3.81 31.08
N LEU A 730 -20.20 5.04 30.62
CA LEU A 730 -21.12 5.36 29.52
C LEU A 730 -20.73 6.61 28.72
N LEU A 731 -21.00 6.60 27.41
CA LEU A 731 -20.81 7.71 26.48
C LEU A 731 -22.12 7.91 25.73
N GLU A 732 -22.60 9.14 25.77
CA GLU A 732 -23.83 9.57 25.14
C GLU A 732 -23.52 10.66 24.11
N VAL A 733 -23.90 10.44 22.85
CA VAL A 733 -23.83 11.43 21.78
C VAL A 733 -25.25 11.96 21.54
N TYR A 734 -25.44 13.26 21.79
CA TYR A 734 -26.70 13.95 21.55
C TYR A 734 -26.66 14.55 20.15
N PHE A 735 -27.53 14.10 19.25
CA PHE A 735 -27.58 14.61 17.88
C PHE A 735 -28.43 15.87 17.76
N GLU A 736 -27.98 16.78 16.88
CA GLU A 736 -28.73 17.97 16.49
C GLU A 736 -29.68 17.61 15.33
N GLY A 737 -30.97 17.49 15.63
CA GLY A 737 -31.98 17.10 14.64
C GLY A 737 -31.88 15.64 14.18
N ASP A 738 -32.36 15.37 12.97
CA ASP A 738 -32.44 14.01 12.38
C ASP A 738 -31.40 13.76 11.27
N THR A 739 -30.44 14.66 11.10
CA THR A 739 -29.38 14.55 10.08
C THR A 739 -28.48 13.33 10.29
N PHE A 740 -28.32 12.89 11.55
CA PHE A 740 -27.58 11.67 11.89
C PHE A 740 -28.09 10.41 11.17
N LYS A 741 -29.34 10.42 10.68
CA LYS A 741 -29.91 9.33 9.88
C LYS A 741 -29.28 9.22 8.48
N LYS A 742 -28.50 10.20 8.06
CA LYS A 742 -27.84 10.24 6.73
C LYS A 742 -26.34 9.91 6.78
N HIS A 743 -25.78 9.75 7.98
CA HIS A 743 -24.33 9.58 8.16
C HIS A 743 -24.02 8.32 8.98
N ASN A 744 -22.75 7.95 8.97
CA ASN A 744 -22.24 6.82 9.73
C ASN A 744 -21.31 7.34 10.83
N TYR A 745 -21.64 7.06 12.08
CA TYR A 745 -20.90 7.46 13.28
C TYR A 745 -20.30 6.24 13.93
N LYS A 746 -19.03 6.29 14.32
CA LYS A 746 -18.33 5.16 14.95
C LYS A 746 -17.67 5.62 16.26
N LEU A 747 -17.76 4.77 17.26
CA LEU A 747 -17.12 4.93 18.56
C LEU A 747 -15.95 3.94 18.66
N PHE A 748 -14.78 4.47 19.01
CA PHE A 748 -13.58 3.72 19.33
C PHE A 748 -13.23 3.93 20.80
N VAL A 749 -12.78 2.85 21.44
CA VAL A 749 -12.30 2.85 22.84
C VAL A 749 -10.93 2.17 22.84
N ASN A 750 -9.89 2.90 23.25
CA ASN A 750 -8.49 2.49 23.14
C ASN A 750 -8.16 2.02 21.71
N ASP A 751 -8.61 2.81 20.72
CA ASP A 751 -8.48 2.57 19.28
C ASP A 751 -9.14 1.28 18.75
N LEU A 752 -9.92 0.60 19.59
CA LEU A 752 -10.72 -0.56 19.21
C LEU A 752 -12.16 -0.15 18.93
N TYR A 753 -12.71 -0.62 17.81
CA TYR A 753 -14.11 -0.45 17.48
C TYR A 753 -15.00 -0.91 18.65
N ALA A 754 -15.93 -0.05 19.07
CA ALA A 754 -16.84 -0.32 20.17
C ALA A 754 -18.30 -0.40 19.72
N SER A 755 -18.78 0.59 18.95
CA SER A 755 -20.16 0.63 18.46
C SER A 755 -20.32 1.66 17.33
N GLU A 756 -21.46 1.67 16.66
CA GLU A 756 -21.76 2.64 15.60
C GLU A 756 -23.24 2.97 15.47
N ILE A 757 -23.51 4.11 14.83
CA ILE A 757 -24.78 4.43 14.20
C ILE A 757 -24.55 4.45 12.69
N THR A 758 -25.22 3.57 11.95
CA THR A 758 -25.15 3.53 10.48
C THR A 758 -26.50 3.94 9.92
N GLN A 759 -26.56 5.14 9.33
CA GLN A 759 -27.77 5.73 8.74
C GLN A 759 -28.97 5.70 9.70
N GLY A 760 -28.72 6.09 10.96
CA GLY A 760 -29.73 6.16 12.02
C GLY A 760 -30.02 4.84 12.73
N ASN A 761 -29.45 3.72 12.28
CA ASN A 761 -29.59 2.43 12.95
C ASN A 761 -28.42 2.19 13.90
N ALA A 762 -28.70 1.80 15.14
CA ALA A 762 -27.68 1.52 16.13
C ALA A 762 -27.18 0.08 16.04
N TYR A 763 -25.85 -0.08 16.09
CA TYR A 763 -25.17 -1.38 16.15
C TYR A 763 -24.26 -1.40 17.38
N TYR A 764 -24.35 -2.47 18.17
CA TYR A 764 -23.65 -2.64 19.45
C TYR A 764 -23.87 -1.48 20.44
N SER A 765 -24.98 -0.77 20.28
CA SER A 765 -25.37 0.43 21.04
C SER A 765 -26.90 0.60 20.99
N SER A 766 -27.42 1.69 21.56
CA SER A 766 -28.84 2.05 21.43
C SER A 766 -28.98 3.51 21.01
N VAL A 767 -30.08 3.84 20.32
CA VAL A 767 -30.42 5.23 19.99
C VAL A 767 -31.89 5.49 20.34
N SER A 768 -32.15 6.51 21.14
CA SER A 768 -33.49 6.91 21.56
C SER A 768 -33.54 8.42 21.76
N ASN A 769 -34.61 9.07 21.31
CA ASN A 769 -34.79 10.53 21.42
C ASN A 769 -33.56 11.33 20.94
N ARG A 770 -32.93 10.89 19.84
CA ARG A 770 -31.70 11.49 19.25
C ARG A 770 -30.46 11.41 20.15
N VAL A 771 -30.47 10.53 21.15
CA VAL A 771 -29.30 10.23 21.98
C VAL A 771 -28.81 8.83 21.62
N TRP A 772 -27.57 8.75 21.13
CA TRP A 772 -26.85 7.49 20.95
C TRP A 772 -26.09 7.16 22.23
N THR A 773 -26.35 5.99 22.78
CA THR A 773 -25.82 5.50 24.05
C THR A 773 -25.03 4.22 23.81
N SER A 774 -23.76 4.20 24.23
CA SER A 774 -22.89 3.02 24.11
C SER A 774 -23.32 1.89 25.07
N ASN A 775 -23.29 0.63 24.61
CA ASN A 775 -23.57 -0.52 25.49
C ASN A 775 -22.31 -1.08 26.18
N LYS A 776 -21.12 -0.75 25.68
CA LYS A 776 -19.83 -1.18 26.23
C LYS A 776 -19.47 -0.28 27.41
N LYS A 777 -19.04 -0.89 28.53
CA LYS A 777 -18.43 -0.15 29.65
C LYS A 777 -16.97 0.15 29.35
N PHE A 778 -16.49 1.32 29.76
CA PHE A 778 -15.09 1.74 29.67
C PHE A 778 -14.56 2.02 31.08
N GLY A 779 -13.27 2.31 31.20
CA GLY A 779 -12.68 2.87 32.41
C GLY A 779 -12.58 4.39 32.35
N GLY A 780 -12.42 5.03 33.50
CA GLY A 780 -12.24 6.48 33.61
C GLY A 780 -11.00 7.04 32.90
N ASN A 781 -10.03 6.18 32.53
CA ASN A 781 -8.80 6.55 31.82
C ASN A 781 -8.76 6.00 30.37
N ASP A 782 -9.84 5.41 29.86
CA ASP A 782 -9.85 4.89 28.49
C ASP A 782 -9.83 6.03 27.46
N HIS A 783 -9.12 5.85 26.35
CA HIS A 783 -9.15 6.79 25.24
C HIS A 783 -10.43 6.58 24.42
N CYS A 784 -11.36 7.53 24.46
CA CYS A 784 -12.64 7.43 23.75
C CYS A 784 -12.68 8.41 22.57
N LYS A 785 -12.97 7.90 21.37
CA LYS A 785 -13.03 8.69 20.13
C LYS A 785 -14.33 8.44 19.39
N VAL A 786 -15.08 9.51 19.09
CA VAL A 786 -16.25 9.48 18.21
C VAL A 786 -15.88 10.11 16.89
N ILE A 787 -16.13 9.40 15.80
CA ILE A 787 -15.92 9.89 14.44
C ILE A 787 -17.22 9.80 13.63
N VAL A 788 -17.31 10.61 12.59
CA VAL A 788 -18.33 10.49 11.52
C VAL A 788 -17.64 10.45 10.17
N GLU A 789 -18.20 9.68 9.25
CA GLU A 789 -17.67 9.47 7.91
C GLU A 789 -18.72 9.83 6.85
N TYR A 790 -18.34 10.67 5.87
CA TYR A 790 -19.18 11.00 4.72
C TYR A 790 -18.32 11.27 3.48
N GLN A 791 -18.58 10.54 2.39
CA GLN A 791 -17.86 10.67 1.11
C GLN A 791 -16.32 10.70 1.25
N GLY A 792 -15.76 9.79 2.06
CA GLY A 792 -14.33 9.70 2.33
C GLY A 792 -13.82 10.66 3.40
N VAL A 793 -14.56 11.71 3.75
CA VAL A 793 -14.16 12.63 4.83
C VAL A 793 -14.49 11.99 6.18
N VAL A 794 -13.44 11.69 6.95
CA VAL A 794 -13.54 11.25 8.35
C VAL A 794 -13.32 12.45 9.27
N THR A 795 -14.31 12.75 10.10
CA THR A 795 -14.27 13.85 11.06
C THR A 795 -14.33 13.31 12.48
N THR A 796 -13.31 13.62 13.29
CA THR A 796 -13.39 13.44 14.74
C THR A 796 -14.38 14.45 15.31
N LEU A 797 -15.40 13.92 15.99
CA LEU A 797 -16.45 14.69 16.66
C LEU A 797 -16.19 14.82 18.16
N TYR A 798 -15.41 13.93 18.75
CA TYR A 798 -15.07 13.93 20.17
C TYR A 798 -13.87 13.01 20.40
N GLU A 799 -12.94 13.42 21.25
CA GLU A 799 -11.77 12.63 21.65
C GLU A 799 -11.35 13.06 23.07
N SER A 800 -11.29 12.10 24.01
CA SER A 800 -10.95 12.38 25.40
C SER A 800 -10.47 11.12 26.12
N ASP A 801 -9.57 11.30 27.09
CA ASP A 801 -9.07 10.24 27.99
C ASP A 801 -9.80 10.18 29.33
N ALA A 802 -10.70 11.13 29.62
CA ALA A 802 -11.36 11.25 30.91
C ALA A 802 -12.89 11.42 30.77
N ALA A 803 -13.61 11.20 31.88
CA ALA A 803 -15.01 11.56 31.98
C ALA A 803 -15.19 13.09 31.90
N ASP A 804 -16.03 13.54 30.97
CA ASP A 804 -16.27 14.95 30.71
C ASP A 804 -17.64 15.18 30.04
N ALA A 805 -17.94 16.44 29.74
CA ALA A 805 -19.02 16.79 28.84
C ALA A 805 -18.54 17.90 27.90
N MET A 806 -18.62 17.65 26.59
CA MET A 806 -18.25 18.60 25.55
C MET A 806 -19.49 19.02 24.76
N THR A 807 -19.73 20.31 24.61
CA THR A 807 -20.77 20.82 23.71
C THR A 807 -20.21 20.96 22.29
N ALA A 808 -21.09 20.89 21.28
CA ALA A 808 -20.72 21.08 19.89
C ALA A 808 -20.01 22.41 19.62
N SER A 809 -20.40 23.46 20.35
CA SER A 809 -19.73 24.77 20.30
C SER A 809 -18.27 24.72 20.79
N ALA A 810 -17.95 23.85 21.74
CA ALA A 810 -16.58 23.66 22.23
C ALA A 810 -15.73 22.85 21.26
N LEU A 811 -16.35 21.94 20.50
CA LEU A 811 -15.71 21.15 19.43
C LEU A 811 -15.39 21.97 18.16
N GLN A 812 -15.89 23.19 18.06
CA GLN A 812 -15.51 24.15 17.02
C GLN A 812 -14.24 24.94 17.34
N GLU A 813 -13.76 24.94 18.60
CA GLU A 813 -12.61 25.75 19.03
C GLU A 813 -11.31 24.96 19.28
N SER A 814 -11.30 23.64 19.10
CA SER A 814 -10.16 22.80 19.51
C SER A 814 -9.07 22.55 18.45
N ASP A 815 -9.19 23.05 17.23
CA ASP A 815 -8.10 22.94 16.21
C ASP A 815 -7.14 24.14 16.24
N ALA A 816 -6.99 24.76 17.41
CA ALA A 816 -5.91 25.71 17.64
C ALA A 816 -4.67 24.95 18.13
N THR A 817 -3.69 24.78 17.25
CA THR A 817 -2.28 24.62 17.65
C THR A 817 -1.82 25.90 18.35
N GLN A 818 -2.26 26.10 19.61
CA GLN A 818 -1.66 27.09 20.49
C GLN A 818 -0.38 26.51 21.11
N CYS A 819 0.72 26.66 20.38
CA CYS A 819 1.99 26.96 21.04
C CYS A 819 1.87 28.36 21.65
N GLY A 820 1.53 28.43 22.94
CA GLY A 820 1.48 29.65 23.72
C GLY A 820 2.40 29.54 24.94
N LEU A 821 3.58 30.15 24.82
CA LEU A 821 4.58 30.36 25.86
C LEU A 821 4.10 31.36 26.94
N GLU A 822 4.84 31.30 28.07
CA GLU A 822 5.00 32.30 29.15
C GLU A 822 4.09 32.12 30.39
N LYS A 823 4.52 32.13 31.66
CA LYS A 823 5.69 32.75 32.34
C LYS A 823 6.12 31.99 33.61
N PHE A 824 7.42 32.11 33.91
CA PHE A 824 8.06 31.95 35.22
C PHE A 824 7.27 32.58 36.38
N GLN A 825 7.28 31.93 37.56
CA GLN A 825 7.66 32.57 38.82
C GLN A 825 7.98 31.55 39.94
N VAL A 826 9.20 31.73 40.49
CA VAL A 826 9.91 31.09 41.62
C VAL A 826 10.40 29.65 41.44
#